data_AF-A0A1I1ENY8-F1
#
_entry.id   AF-A0A1I1ENY8-F1
#
_cell.length_a   1.000
_cell.length_b   1.000
_cell.length_c   1.000
_cell.angle_alpha   90.00
_cell.angle_beta   90.00
_cell.angle_gamma   90.00
#
_symmetry.space_group_name_H-M   'P 1'
#
loop_
_entity.id
_entity.type
_entity.pdbx_description
1 polymer ?
#
loop_
_entity_poly.entity_id
_entity_poly.type
_entity_poly.pdbx_seq_one_letter_code
_entity_poly.pdbx_strand_id
1 'polypeptide(L)'
;MNLTATYIPVKTVDGRISVHSGLKKRLPLCMDYFKNLLDLLKAEREEDRNQYRKLTETTSIAERRANGLTWYPIAIRGSEMSRGDYVTVEVERTTHQDISHQLRSGMPALFFSNHDPKTDRVEGTISYLSGNRLKITLLTDELPDWSRDGKLGVEMLFDDKSYDEMQEALKTANTLSENPQNRLINILTGQKSPTFHADVPRLSIPKLNESQLRAVENILAANELAIVHGPPGTGKTTTLVQAIKALIQQDHQKILVVAPSNTAVDLLSEKLHEEGLNVLRVGNPARVSERLMALTLDHKMAEHSLMKEAKKLKKQANEFKNMAHKYKRSFGKAERDQRKALFDEAHRIMKDVGNTEQYIIDDLVAKAQVITATLVGSNQYMIRNLNFHTVVIDEAGQALEPACWIPILKGQKLVLAGDHCQLSPTIKSAEAARKGLSTTLLEKCVTLHPEAVTLLEEQYRMHEHIMGYSSQVFYDNRVKAHASVATHSLFSGDRSIAFIDTAGCGFEEKLEGTSSTNLEEAALLFKHLTQLVAELSQFYTPQNFPGIAIISPYKQQLNVLNEQLLHSPELEPYRANISINTIDSFQGQERDIVYISMTRSNDAGEIGFLSDVRRMNVAMTRARKKLVIVGDSATLSSLAFYADFVSYAEAHDGYHSAWEWM
;
A
#
# COMPACT_ATOMS: atom_id res chain seq x y z
N MET A 1 -23.22 10.89 23.12
CA MET A 1 -23.85 9.64 23.61
C MET A 1 -22.98 8.50 23.12
N ASN A 2 -22.13 8.00 24.03
CA ASN A 2 -21.13 6.98 23.75
C ASN A 2 -21.82 5.62 23.60
N LEU A 3 -21.67 4.99 22.45
CA LEU A 3 -22.03 3.60 22.23
C LEU A 3 -20.75 2.86 21.84
N THR A 4 -20.13 2.27 22.84
CA THR A 4 -19.09 1.26 22.75
C THR A 4 -19.59 0.09 21.90
N ALA A 5 -18.86 -0.23 20.83
CA ALA A 5 -19.12 -1.42 20.03
C ALA A 5 -18.59 -2.63 20.82
N THR A 6 -19.45 -3.31 21.56
CA THR A 6 -19.12 -4.55 22.25
C THR A 6 -18.88 -5.64 21.22
N TYR A 7 -17.62 -5.98 20.97
CA TYR A 7 -17.24 -7.20 20.28
C TYR A 7 -17.46 -8.34 21.28
N ILE A 8 -18.54 -9.10 21.13
CA ILE A 8 -18.83 -10.24 22.00
C ILE A 8 -18.18 -11.47 21.34
N PRO A 9 -17.10 -12.05 21.91
CA PRO A 9 -16.63 -13.36 21.49
C PRO A 9 -17.66 -14.40 21.93
N VAL A 10 -18.23 -15.13 20.98
CA VAL A 10 -19.13 -16.25 21.30
C VAL A 10 -18.27 -17.42 21.78
N LYS A 11 -18.34 -17.70 23.09
CA LYS A 11 -17.74 -18.89 23.71
C LYS A 11 -18.39 -20.16 23.13
N THR A 12 -17.60 -21.11 22.66
CA THR A 12 -17.96 -22.53 22.69
C THR A 12 -17.37 -23.17 23.95
N VAL A 13 -17.97 -24.28 24.38
CA VAL A 13 -17.79 -24.91 25.71
C VAL A 13 -16.35 -25.37 26.00
N ASP A 14 -15.46 -25.38 24.99
CA ASP A 14 -14.09 -25.94 25.10
C ASP A 14 -12.95 -24.92 24.97
N GLY A 15 -13.20 -23.61 25.10
CA GLY A 15 -12.13 -22.62 25.31
C GLY A 15 -11.14 -22.40 24.14
N ARG A 16 -11.47 -22.84 22.91
CA ARG A 16 -10.68 -22.58 21.70
C ARG A 16 -11.21 -21.35 20.96
N ILE A 17 -10.33 -20.42 20.58
CA ILE A 17 -10.65 -19.38 19.59
C ILE A 17 -10.70 -20.08 18.22
N SER A 18 -11.88 -20.50 17.78
CA SER A 18 -12.07 -20.92 16.39
C SER A 18 -12.32 -19.68 15.54
N VAL A 19 -11.45 -19.41 14.57
CA VAL A 19 -11.76 -18.51 13.44
C VAL A 19 -12.76 -19.17 12.47
N HIS A 20 -13.18 -20.40 12.76
CA HIS A 20 -14.08 -21.21 11.95
C HIS A 20 -15.28 -21.71 12.73
N SER A 21 -16.24 -20.84 13.00
CA SER A 21 -17.65 -21.21 12.98
C SER A 21 -18.55 -19.99 13.19
N GLY A 22 -19.40 -19.71 12.21
CA GLY A 22 -20.49 -18.75 12.36
C GLY A 22 -20.64 -17.81 11.19
N LEU A 23 -21.08 -18.34 10.04
CA LEU A 23 -22.07 -17.76 9.13
C LEU A 23 -22.07 -18.55 7.81
N LYS A 24 -22.81 -19.67 7.76
CA LYS A 24 -23.50 -20.02 6.50
C LYS A 24 -24.63 -19.01 6.27
N LYS A 25 -24.32 -17.71 6.20
CA LYS A 25 -25.20 -16.77 5.51
C LYS A 25 -25.02 -17.13 4.06
N ARG A 26 -26.05 -17.73 3.45
CA ARG A 26 -26.16 -17.72 1.98
C ARG A 26 -25.90 -16.27 1.56
N LEU A 27 -24.88 -16.06 0.72
CA LEU A 27 -24.69 -14.77 0.09
C LEU A 27 -26.02 -14.38 -0.58
N PRO A 28 -26.38 -13.09 -0.58
CA PRO A 28 -27.52 -12.62 -1.34
C PRO A 28 -27.41 -13.10 -2.80
N LEU A 29 -28.54 -13.21 -3.49
CA LEU A 29 -28.53 -13.45 -4.95
C LEU A 29 -27.55 -12.47 -5.62
N CYS A 30 -26.90 -12.85 -6.73
CA CYS A 30 -25.80 -12.06 -7.32
C CYS A 30 -26.11 -10.56 -7.48
N MET A 31 -27.35 -10.25 -7.88
CA MET A 31 -27.82 -8.87 -8.03
C MET A 31 -27.77 -8.08 -6.72
N ASP A 32 -28.11 -8.71 -5.59
CA ASP A 32 -28.07 -8.08 -4.28
C ASP A 32 -26.64 -7.93 -3.76
N TYR A 33 -25.70 -8.78 -4.18
CA TYR A 33 -24.29 -8.71 -3.79
C TYR A 33 -23.62 -7.41 -4.27
N PHE A 34 -23.68 -7.14 -5.58
CA PHE A 34 -23.04 -5.96 -6.16
C PHE A 34 -23.75 -4.66 -5.75
N LYS A 35 -25.08 -4.70 -5.62
CA LYS A 35 -25.85 -3.56 -5.14
C LYS A 35 -25.46 -3.17 -3.70
N ASN A 36 -25.39 -4.15 -2.80
CA ASN A 36 -24.96 -3.90 -1.42
C ASN A 36 -23.53 -3.31 -1.39
N LEU A 37 -22.61 -3.89 -2.16
CA LEU A 37 -21.23 -3.42 -2.20
C LEU A 37 -21.12 -1.98 -2.74
N LEU A 38 -21.94 -1.63 -3.74
CA LEU A 38 -22.03 -0.27 -4.27
C LEU A 38 -22.55 0.73 -3.22
N ASP A 39 -23.54 0.34 -2.42
CA ASP A 39 -24.09 1.20 -1.37
C ASP A 39 -23.09 1.41 -0.22
N LEU A 40 -22.32 0.37 0.15
CA LEU A 40 -21.21 0.50 1.09
C LEU A 40 -20.11 1.43 0.58
N LEU A 41 -19.75 1.32 -0.70
CA LEU A 41 -18.75 2.19 -1.32
C LEU A 41 -19.21 3.66 -1.37
N LYS A 42 -20.50 3.92 -1.58
CA LYS A 42 -21.06 5.29 -1.53
C LYS A 42 -20.96 5.87 -0.12
N ALA A 43 -21.32 5.09 0.90
CA ALA A 43 -21.20 5.52 2.30
C ALA A 43 -19.75 5.82 2.68
N GLU A 44 -18.80 5.02 2.19
CA GLU A 44 -17.37 5.27 2.35
C GLU A 44 -16.92 6.57 1.67
N ARG A 45 -17.28 6.76 0.38
CA ARG A 45 -16.97 7.98 -0.37
C ARG A 45 -17.50 9.23 0.31
N GLU A 46 -18.72 9.17 0.83
CA GLU A 46 -19.34 10.31 1.50
C GLU A 46 -18.63 10.68 2.79
N GLU A 47 -18.28 9.69 3.62
CA GLU A 47 -17.54 9.93 4.86
C GLU A 47 -16.13 10.45 4.58
N ASP A 48 -15.40 9.84 3.65
CA ASP A 48 -14.05 10.27 3.25
C ASP A 48 -14.06 11.72 2.71
N ARG A 49 -15.05 12.05 1.85
CA ARG A 49 -15.24 13.42 1.36
C ARG A 49 -15.58 14.40 2.47
N ASN A 50 -16.38 14.00 3.46
CA ASN A 50 -16.72 14.84 4.60
C ASN A 50 -15.50 15.09 5.51
N GLN A 51 -14.67 14.07 5.72
CA GLN A 51 -13.40 14.22 6.45
C GLN A 51 -12.43 15.14 5.70
N TYR A 52 -12.30 14.96 4.38
CA TYR A 52 -11.50 15.86 3.54
C TYR A 52 -11.98 17.31 3.64
N ARG A 53 -13.28 17.59 3.50
CA ARG A 53 -13.83 18.94 3.63
C ARG A 53 -13.53 19.58 4.98
N LYS A 54 -13.67 18.83 6.07
CA LYS A 54 -13.29 19.30 7.43
C LYS A 54 -11.79 19.61 7.53
N LEU A 55 -10.94 18.89 6.80
CA LEU A 55 -9.50 19.14 6.81
C LEU A 55 -9.09 20.29 5.90
N THR A 56 -9.86 20.63 4.85
CA THR A 56 -9.46 21.64 3.86
C THR A 56 -10.23 22.95 3.91
N GLU A 57 -11.53 22.94 4.24
CA GLU A 57 -12.39 24.13 4.19
C GLU A 57 -12.38 24.93 5.49
N THR A 58 -12.14 24.27 6.63
CA THR A 58 -12.18 24.90 7.95
C THR A 58 -10.81 25.21 8.53
N THR A 59 -9.73 24.99 7.77
CA THR A 59 -8.34 25.17 8.24
C THR A 59 -7.59 26.17 7.36
N SER A 60 -6.67 26.90 7.99
CA SER A 60 -5.82 27.87 7.28
C SER A 60 -4.79 27.16 6.38
N ILE A 61 -4.25 27.84 5.36
CA ILE A 61 -3.14 27.31 4.54
C ILE A 61 -1.94 26.88 5.41
N ALA A 62 -1.68 27.59 6.52
CA ALA A 62 -0.61 27.24 7.45
C ALA A 62 -0.86 25.90 8.16
N GLU A 63 -2.10 25.66 8.61
CA GLU A 63 -2.50 24.38 9.22
C GLU A 63 -2.53 23.25 8.20
N ARG A 64 -3.05 23.49 6.98
CA ARG A 64 -3.03 22.50 5.89
C ARG A 64 -1.60 22.07 5.54
N ARG A 65 -0.67 23.02 5.52
CA ARG A 65 0.76 22.74 5.36
C ARG A 65 1.34 21.95 6.53
N ALA A 66 1.03 22.33 7.78
CA ALA A 66 1.48 21.60 8.97
C ALA A 66 0.95 20.15 9.00
N ASN A 67 -0.27 19.93 8.51
CA ASN A 67 -0.88 18.61 8.33
C ASN A 67 -0.37 17.86 7.09
N GLY A 68 0.51 18.48 6.30
CA GLY A 68 1.12 17.88 5.12
C GLY A 68 0.20 17.79 3.89
N LEU A 69 -0.92 18.52 3.86
CA LEU A 69 -1.89 18.50 2.76
C LEU A 69 -1.51 19.45 1.61
N THR A 70 -0.69 20.46 1.90
CA THR A 70 -0.38 21.55 0.97
C THR A 70 1.09 21.91 0.98
N TRP A 71 1.70 22.01 -0.20
CA TRP A 71 2.99 22.67 -0.40
C TRP A 71 2.77 24.16 -0.67
N TYR A 72 3.24 25.02 0.24
CA TYR A 72 3.11 26.47 0.11
C TYR A 72 4.15 27.21 0.98
N PRO A 73 4.82 28.27 0.46
CA PRO A 73 4.88 28.65 -0.95
C PRO A 73 5.75 27.68 -1.78
N ILE A 74 5.50 27.65 -3.09
CA ILE A 74 6.33 26.98 -4.09
C ILE A 74 6.81 27.96 -5.16
N ALA A 75 7.86 27.58 -5.89
CA ALA A 75 8.36 28.31 -7.05
C ALA A 75 8.33 27.44 -8.31
N ILE A 76 7.91 27.99 -9.44
CA ILE A 76 7.99 27.30 -10.74
C ILE A 76 9.45 27.27 -11.19
N ARG A 77 9.95 26.09 -11.56
CA ARG A 77 11.28 25.87 -12.14
C ARG A 77 11.26 25.67 -13.64
N GLY A 78 10.14 25.20 -14.18
CA GLY A 78 9.92 25.05 -15.60
C GLY A 78 8.50 24.62 -15.93
N SER A 79 8.14 24.69 -17.21
CA SER A 79 6.92 24.10 -17.73
C SER A 79 7.18 23.46 -19.10
N GLU A 80 6.50 22.35 -19.37
CA GLU A 80 6.60 21.60 -20.61
C GLU A 80 5.23 21.10 -21.04
N MET A 81 5.01 20.99 -22.35
CA MET A 81 3.73 20.50 -22.88
C MET A 81 3.73 18.97 -22.87
N SER A 82 2.76 18.39 -22.17
CA SER A 82 2.56 16.94 -22.05
C SER A 82 1.61 16.41 -23.12
N ARG A 83 1.22 15.14 -23.01
CA ARG A 83 0.23 14.49 -23.88
C ARG A 83 -1.16 15.09 -23.68
N GLY A 84 -1.93 15.19 -24.77
CA GLY A 84 -3.33 15.62 -24.75
C GLY A 84 -3.54 17.12 -24.53
N ASP A 85 -2.61 17.95 -25.00
CA ASP A 85 -2.64 19.41 -24.81
C ASP A 85 -2.68 19.83 -23.34
N TYR A 86 -2.05 19.09 -22.43
CA TYR A 86 -1.95 19.46 -21.02
C TYR A 86 -0.56 20.03 -20.70
N VAL A 87 -0.48 21.09 -19.90
CA VAL A 87 0.80 21.65 -19.43
C VAL A 87 1.28 20.91 -18.18
N THR A 88 2.54 20.48 -18.18
CA THR A 88 3.23 19.99 -16.97
C THR A 88 4.12 21.08 -16.41
N VAL A 89 3.99 21.34 -15.11
CA VAL A 89 4.70 22.40 -14.40
C VAL A 89 5.63 21.75 -13.38
N GLU A 90 6.92 22.04 -13.48
CA GLU A 90 7.91 21.67 -12.46
C GLU A 90 7.95 22.77 -11.40
N VAL A 91 7.70 22.38 -10.15
CA VAL A 91 7.66 23.27 -9.00
C VAL A 91 8.61 22.77 -7.91
N GLU A 92 9.14 23.71 -7.13
CA GLU A 92 10.01 23.43 -6.00
C GLU A 92 9.50 24.11 -4.73
N ARG A 93 9.55 23.37 -3.62
CA ARG A 93 9.27 23.90 -2.29
C ARG A 93 10.46 24.71 -1.78
N THR A 94 10.25 26.02 -1.61
CA THR A 94 11.31 26.97 -1.24
C THR A 94 11.49 27.12 0.27
N THR A 95 10.48 26.81 1.07
CA THR A 95 10.53 26.89 2.54
C THR A 95 9.80 25.72 3.21
N HIS A 96 10.05 25.52 4.51
CA HIS A 96 9.44 24.45 5.32
C HIS A 96 9.77 23.04 4.82
N GLN A 97 10.97 22.83 4.29
CA GLN A 97 11.41 21.56 3.69
C GLN A 97 11.45 20.39 4.69
N ASP A 98 11.48 20.71 5.98
CA ASP A 98 11.41 19.83 7.14
C ASP A 98 10.02 19.26 7.41
N ILE A 99 8.95 19.91 6.93
CA ILE A 99 7.57 19.46 7.17
C ILE A 99 7.22 18.30 6.23
N SER A 100 6.94 17.13 6.81
CA SER A 100 6.43 15.97 6.10
C SER A 100 5.09 16.23 5.41
N HIS A 101 4.86 15.60 4.27
CA HIS A 101 3.66 15.81 3.45
C HIS A 101 3.04 14.49 2.98
N GLN A 102 1.78 14.58 2.56
CA GLN A 102 0.99 13.44 2.10
C GLN A 102 0.88 13.37 0.57
N LEU A 103 1.36 14.39 -0.16
CA LEU A 103 1.41 14.41 -1.61
C LEU A 103 2.26 13.23 -2.14
N ARG A 104 1.78 12.58 -3.21
CA ARG A 104 2.45 11.46 -3.89
C ARG A 104 2.21 11.55 -5.39
N SER A 105 3.07 10.88 -6.16
CA SER A 105 2.82 10.73 -7.60
C SER A 105 1.54 9.93 -7.87
N GLY A 106 0.80 10.32 -8.89
CA GLY A 106 -0.51 9.81 -9.28
C GLY A 106 -1.70 10.49 -8.59
N MET A 107 -1.47 11.32 -7.57
CA MET A 107 -2.55 11.96 -6.83
C MET A 107 -3.13 13.17 -7.57
N PRO A 108 -4.46 13.37 -7.51
CA PRO A 108 -5.07 14.63 -7.94
C PRO A 108 -4.64 15.75 -6.99
N ALA A 109 -4.33 16.91 -7.57
CA ALA A 109 -3.86 18.06 -6.83
C ALA A 109 -4.34 19.36 -7.47
N LEU A 110 -4.48 20.39 -6.66
CA LEU A 110 -4.87 21.73 -7.04
C LEU A 110 -3.62 22.61 -7.07
N PHE A 111 -3.30 23.17 -8.23
CA PHE A 111 -2.34 24.25 -8.35
C PHE A 111 -3.07 25.58 -8.16
N PHE A 112 -2.62 26.43 -7.24
CA PHE A 112 -3.32 27.68 -6.91
C PHE A 112 -2.39 28.85 -6.61
N SER A 113 -2.92 30.06 -6.69
CA SER A 113 -2.31 31.29 -6.15
C SER A 113 -3.09 31.83 -4.96
N ASN A 114 -2.39 32.48 -4.02
CA ASN A 114 -3.03 33.20 -2.93
C ASN A 114 -3.52 34.61 -3.31
N HIS A 115 -3.30 35.06 -4.56
CA HIS A 115 -3.72 36.37 -5.05
C HIS A 115 -5.25 36.48 -5.12
N ASP A 116 -5.91 35.59 -5.86
CA ASP A 116 -7.34 35.31 -5.74
C ASP A 116 -7.58 33.82 -5.48
N PRO A 117 -7.60 33.39 -4.19
CA PRO A 117 -7.78 31.99 -3.82
C PRO A 117 -9.07 31.35 -4.34
N LYS A 118 -10.05 32.17 -4.76
CA LYS A 118 -11.32 31.65 -5.26
C LYS A 118 -11.27 31.28 -6.73
N THR A 119 -10.47 31.96 -7.53
CA THR A 119 -10.47 31.83 -9.00
C THR A 119 -9.13 31.37 -9.55
N ASP A 120 -8.02 31.71 -8.90
CA ASP A 120 -6.65 31.38 -9.31
C ASP A 120 -6.31 29.95 -8.91
N ARG A 121 -7.01 28.98 -9.50
CA ARG A 121 -6.85 27.57 -9.22
C ARG A 121 -7.08 26.70 -10.45
N VAL A 122 -6.25 25.67 -10.64
CA VAL A 122 -6.38 24.69 -11.72
C VAL A 122 -6.05 23.31 -11.17
N GLU A 123 -6.92 22.35 -11.49
CA GLU A 123 -6.72 20.95 -11.12
C GLU A 123 -5.67 20.28 -12.01
N GLY A 124 -4.97 19.30 -11.44
CA GLY A 124 -3.98 18.52 -12.14
C GLY A 124 -3.72 17.20 -11.44
N THR A 125 -2.81 16.41 -12.02
CA THR A 125 -2.31 15.17 -11.42
C THR A 125 -0.81 15.30 -11.20
N ILE A 126 -0.34 14.94 -10.01
CA ILE A 126 1.08 14.90 -9.71
C ILE A 126 1.72 13.77 -10.52
N SER A 127 2.61 14.08 -11.45
CA SER A 127 3.29 13.08 -12.29
C SER A 127 4.61 12.63 -11.68
N TYR A 128 5.26 13.51 -10.91
CA TYR A 128 6.55 13.20 -10.28
C TYR A 128 6.68 13.94 -8.95
N LEU A 129 7.33 13.29 -7.98
CA LEU A 129 7.66 13.89 -6.69
C LEU A 129 8.95 13.26 -6.18
N SER A 130 9.96 14.10 -5.91
CA SER A 130 11.22 13.67 -5.31
C SER A 130 11.87 14.81 -4.55
N GLY A 131 12.18 14.55 -3.28
CA GLY A 131 12.68 15.57 -2.35
C GLY A 131 11.75 16.78 -2.33
N ASN A 132 12.29 17.95 -2.63
CA ASN A 132 11.54 19.22 -2.66
C ASN A 132 11.01 19.60 -4.05
N ARG A 133 11.10 18.71 -5.03
CA ARG A 133 10.64 18.96 -6.41
C ARG A 133 9.44 18.09 -6.76
N LEU A 134 8.47 18.73 -7.41
CA LEU A 134 7.23 18.11 -7.85
C LEU A 134 6.97 18.51 -9.31
N LYS A 135 6.47 17.57 -10.13
CA LYS A 135 5.85 17.90 -11.41
C LYS A 135 4.36 17.64 -11.33
N ILE A 136 3.55 18.62 -11.74
CA ILE A 136 2.10 18.51 -11.83
C ILE A 136 1.67 18.72 -13.28
N THR A 137 0.90 17.78 -13.82
CA THR A 137 0.25 17.92 -15.13
C THR A 137 -1.12 18.54 -14.91
N LEU A 138 -1.28 19.79 -15.31
CA LEU A 138 -2.50 20.57 -15.13
C LEU A 138 -3.51 20.25 -16.25
N LEU A 139 -4.79 20.26 -15.91
CA LEU A 139 -5.91 20.07 -16.85
C LEU A 139 -6.20 21.35 -17.66
N THR A 140 -5.14 21.97 -18.19
CA THR A 140 -5.18 23.18 -19.01
C THR A 140 -4.08 23.11 -20.08
N ASP A 141 -4.27 23.82 -21.18
CA ASP A 141 -3.39 23.83 -22.35
C ASP A 141 -2.22 24.80 -22.26
N GLU A 142 -2.35 25.82 -21.43
CA GLU A 142 -1.29 26.79 -21.16
C GLU A 142 -1.16 27.05 -19.65
N LEU A 143 0.05 27.44 -19.25
CA LEU A 143 0.29 27.85 -17.88
C LEU A 143 -0.53 29.12 -17.60
N PRO A 144 -1.43 29.13 -16.61
CA PRO A 144 -2.32 30.26 -16.39
C PRO A 144 -1.57 31.57 -16.12
N ASP A 145 -2.06 32.71 -16.60
CA ASP A 145 -1.39 34.00 -16.42
C ASP A 145 -1.17 34.36 -14.95
N TRP A 146 -2.15 34.04 -14.10
CA TRP A 146 -2.10 34.24 -12.64
C TRP A 146 -1.00 33.43 -11.96
N SER A 147 -0.37 32.46 -12.65
CA SER A 147 0.78 31.72 -12.11
C SER A 147 2.00 32.62 -11.83
N ARG A 148 1.97 33.87 -12.28
CA ARG A 148 3.00 34.89 -12.00
C ARG A 148 2.63 35.82 -10.85
N ASP A 149 1.39 35.72 -10.37
CA ASP A 149 0.83 36.61 -9.36
C ASP A 149 0.78 35.92 -8.00
N GLY A 150 1.19 36.63 -6.95
CA GLY A 150 1.14 36.12 -5.59
C GLY A 150 2.12 34.97 -5.29
N LYS A 151 1.81 34.24 -4.22
CA LYS A 151 2.51 33.03 -3.79
C LYS A 151 1.70 31.82 -4.25
N LEU A 152 2.40 30.89 -4.87
CA LEU A 152 1.80 29.67 -5.42
C LEU A 152 1.78 28.54 -4.40
N GLY A 153 0.85 27.62 -4.56
CA GLY A 153 0.75 26.38 -3.79
C GLY A 153 0.29 25.20 -4.63
N VAL A 154 0.59 24.00 -4.13
CA VAL A 154 0.00 22.73 -4.60
C VAL A 154 -0.69 22.07 -3.42
N GLU A 155 -1.98 21.81 -3.54
CA GLU A 155 -2.83 21.22 -2.51
C GLU A 155 -3.37 19.87 -2.95
N MET A 156 -3.42 18.91 -2.03
CA MET A 156 -4.03 17.61 -2.26
C MET A 156 -5.53 17.76 -2.54
N LEU A 157 -6.04 17.12 -3.59
CA LEU A 157 -7.49 17.02 -3.85
C LEU A 157 -8.05 15.69 -3.36
N PHE A 158 -9.37 15.65 -3.18
CA PHE A 158 -10.10 14.41 -2.93
C PHE A 158 -10.03 13.50 -4.17
N ASP A 159 -9.81 12.20 -3.97
CA ASP A 159 -9.65 11.23 -5.06
C ASP A 159 -11.00 10.67 -5.53
N ASP A 160 -11.81 11.52 -6.18
CA ASP A 160 -13.09 11.10 -6.77
C ASP A 160 -12.92 10.01 -7.82
N LYS A 161 -11.82 10.04 -8.57
CA LYS A 161 -11.57 9.14 -9.69
C LYS A 161 -11.48 7.68 -9.24
N SER A 162 -10.76 7.38 -8.16
CA SER A 162 -10.68 6.01 -7.64
C SER A 162 -12.05 5.45 -7.27
N TYR A 163 -12.92 6.26 -6.65
CA TYR A 163 -14.29 5.86 -6.35
C TYR A 163 -15.13 5.65 -7.62
N ASP A 164 -14.99 6.50 -8.62
CA ASP A 164 -15.71 6.36 -9.89
C ASP A 164 -15.32 5.07 -10.62
N GLU A 165 -14.01 4.77 -10.70
CA GLU A 165 -13.51 3.52 -11.31
C GLU A 165 -14.03 2.28 -10.57
N MET A 166 -14.04 2.29 -9.23
CA MET A 166 -14.62 1.22 -8.42
C MET A 166 -16.12 1.07 -8.67
N GLN A 167 -16.88 2.16 -8.72
CA GLN A 167 -18.33 2.11 -8.97
C GLN A 167 -18.65 1.57 -10.36
N GLU A 168 -17.93 2.01 -11.39
CA GLU A 168 -18.13 1.52 -12.76
C GLU A 168 -17.78 0.03 -12.90
N ALA A 169 -16.72 -0.43 -12.22
CA ALA A 169 -16.40 -1.85 -12.15
C ALA A 169 -17.53 -2.65 -11.49
N LEU A 170 -18.09 -2.18 -10.36
CA LEU A 170 -19.20 -2.86 -9.70
C LEU A 170 -20.47 -2.93 -10.56
N LYS A 171 -20.81 -1.83 -11.25
CA LYS A 171 -21.96 -1.81 -12.19
C LYS A 171 -21.75 -2.80 -13.33
N THR A 172 -20.55 -2.82 -13.92
CA THR A 172 -20.18 -3.74 -15.00
C THR A 172 -20.25 -5.19 -14.53
N ALA A 173 -19.70 -5.49 -13.34
CA ALA A 173 -19.75 -6.81 -12.74
C ALA A 173 -21.19 -7.26 -12.46
N ASN A 174 -22.05 -6.34 -12.00
CA ASN A 174 -23.48 -6.62 -11.80
C ASN A 174 -24.15 -7.04 -13.12
N THR A 175 -23.99 -6.26 -14.20
CA THR A 175 -24.55 -6.59 -15.52
C THR A 175 -24.02 -7.94 -16.04
N LEU A 176 -22.71 -8.18 -15.90
CA LEU A 176 -22.10 -9.43 -16.36
C LEU A 176 -22.50 -10.65 -15.52
N SER A 177 -22.88 -10.43 -14.26
CA SER A 177 -23.35 -11.50 -13.38
C SER A 177 -24.71 -12.08 -13.79
N GLU A 178 -25.50 -11.33 -14.57
CA GLU A 178 -26.75 -11.83 -15.15
C GLU A 178 -26.51 -12.90 -16.20
N ASN A 179 -25.30 -12.95 -16.79
CA ASN A 179 -24.93 -13.98 -17.75
C ASN A 179 -24.38 -15.23 -17.03
N PRO A 180 -25.10 -16.38 -17.06
CA PRO A 180 -24.67 -17.61 -16.37
C PRO A 180 -23.36 -18.21 -16.90
N GLN A 181 -22.93 -17.80 -18.09
CA GLN A 181 -21.67 -18.23 -18.70
C GLN A 181 -20.44 -17.57 -18.07
N ASN A 182 -20.60 -16.46 -17.33
CA ASN A 182 -19.48 -15.81 -16.67
C ASN A 182 -19.05 -16.59 -15.42
N ARG A 183 -18.17 -17.59 -15.61
CA ARG A 183 -17.76 -18.52 -14.56
C ARG A 183 -17.04 -17.84 -13.42
N LEU A 184 -16.11 -16.93 -13.70
CA LEU A 184 -15.29 -16.27 -12.68
C LEU A 184 -16.16 -15.47 -11.71
N ILE A 185 -17.09 -14.63 -12.21
CA ILE A 185 -17.99 -13.84 -11.34
C ILE A 185 -18.82 -14.76 -10.44
N ASN A 186 -19.37 -15.84 -11.02
CA ASN A 186 -20.20 -16.79 -10.27
C ASN A 186 -19.39 -17.56 -9.20
N ILE A 187 -18.11 -17.83 -9.45
CA ILE A 187 -17.22 -18.42 -8.45
C ILE A 187 -16.95 -17.42 -7.33
N LEU A 188 -16.50 -16.21 -7.66
CA LEU A 188 -16.14 -15.20 -6.66
C LEU A 188 -17.32 -14.76 -5.78
N THR A 189 -18.54 -14.86 -6.30
CA THR A 189 -19.79 -14.57 -5.56
C THR A 189 -20.40 -15.80 -4.85
N GLY A 190 -19.74 -16.96 -4.93
CA GLY A 190 -20.10 -18.17 -4.20
C GLY A 190 -21.22 -19.03 -4.81
N GLN A 191 -21.57 -18.80 -6.09
CA GLN A 191 -22.60 -19.59 -6.79
C GLN A 191 -22.06 -20.88 -7.41
N LYS A 192 -20.77 -20.92 -7.76
CA LYS A 192 -20.08 -22.07 -8.33
C LYS A 192 -18.75 -22.29 -7.60
N SER A 193 -18.25 -23.52 -7.61
CA SER A 193 -16.90 -23.82 -7.14
C SER A 193 -15.88 -23.71 -8.27
N PRO A 194 -14.62 -23.34 -7.98
CA PRO A 194 -13.54 -23.37 -8.95
C PRO A 194 -13.22 -24.80 -9.39
N THR A 195 -12.63 -24.92 -10.58
CA THR A 195 -12.23 -26.21 -11.15
C THR A 195 -10.73 -26.25 -11.43
N PHE A 196 -10.17 -27.46 -11.50
CA PHE A 196 -8.74 -27.69 -11.66
C PHE A 196 -8.47 -28.71 -12.77
N HIS A 197 -7.44 -28.47 -13.58
CA HIS A 197 -6.91 -29.43 -14.54
C HIS A 197 -6.21 -30.59 -13.81
N ALA A 198 -6.46 -31.82 -14.26
CA ALA A 198 -5.83 -33.02 -13.70
C ALA A 198 -4.36 -33.18 -14.14
N ASP A 199 -4.02 -32.67 -15.33
CA ASP A 199 -2.70 -32.83 -15.95
C ASP A 199 -1.87 -31.55 -15.80
N VAL A 200 -1.26 -31.37 -14.62
CA VAL A 200 -0.22 -30.35 -14.42
C VAL A 200 1.13 -31.03 -14.31
N PRO A 201 2.14 -30.62 -15.10
CA PRO A 201 3.47 -31.18 -14.97
C PRO A 201 4.02 -30.89 -13.57
N ARG A 202 4.53 -31.93 -12.89
CA ARG A 202 5.29 -31.73 -11.66
C ARG A 202 6.50 -30.87 -11.98
N LEU A 203 6.55 -29.70 -11.37
CA LEU A 203 7.66 -28.78 -11.55
C LEU A 203 8.73 -29.07 -10.51
N SER A 204 9.98 -28.89 -10.90
CA SER A 204 11.09 -28.81 -9.95
C SER A 204 11.70 -27.42 -10.08
N ILE A 205 11.44 -26.58 -9.10
CA ILE A 205 12.00 -25.22 -9.00
C ILE A 205 12.92 -25.21 -7.78
N PRO A 206 14.25 -25.35 -7.94
CA PRO A 206 15.18 -25.54 -6.84
C PRO A 206 15.17 -24.45 -5.76
N LYS A 207 14.66 -23.26 -6.08
CA LYS A 207 14.57 -22.12 -5.16
C LYS A 207 13.37 -22.19 -4.20
N LEU A 208 12.43 -23.12 -4.40
CA LEU A 208 11.17 -23.18 -3.67
C LEU A 208 11.12 -24.37 -2.71
N ASN A 209 10.53 -24.16 -1.53
CA ASN A 209 10.17 -25.25 -0.62
C ASN A 209 8.90 -25.97 -1.09
N GLU A 210 8.54 -27.06 -0.41
CA GLU A 210 7.38 -27.90 -0.76
C GLU A 210 6.04 -27.13 -0.73
N SER A 211 5.81 -26.29 0.27
CA SER A 211 4.56 -25.50 0.36
C SER A 211 4.44 -24.47 -0.76
N GLN A 212 5.56 -23.84 -1.14
CA GLN A 212 5.62 -22.91 -2.26
C GLN A 212 5.46 -23.62 -3.60
N LEU A 213 6.05 -24.81 -3.75
CA LEU A 213 5.90 -25.61 -4.97
C LEU A 213 4.45 -26.07 -5.16
N ARG A 214 3.78 -26.55 -4.09
CA ARG A 214 2.35 -26.86 -4.11
C ARG A 214 1.51 -25.65 -4.52
N ALA A 215 1.87 -24.46 -4.06
CA ALA A 215 1.17 -23.23 -4.46
C ALA A 215 1.33 -22.92 -5.95
N VAL A 216 2.54 -23.10 -6.50
CA VAL A 216 2.79 -22.97 -7.95
C VAL A 216 1.98 -23.99 -8.74
N GLU A 217 2.00 -25.26 -8.35
CA GLU A 217 1.26 -26.34 -9.00
C GLU A 217 -0.26 -26.09 -8.98
N ASN A 218 -0.81 -25.66 -7.83
CA ASN A 218 -2.22 -25.30 -7.71
C ASN A 218 -2.59 -24.08 -8.56
N ILE A 219 -1.71 -23.08 -8.67
CA ILE A 219 -1.92 -21.95 -9.58
C ILE A 219 -1.99 -22.43 -11.03
N LEU A 220 -1.11 -23.33 -11.46
CA LEU A 220 -1.13 -23.86 -12.82
C LEU A 220 -2.37 -24.72 -13.08
N ALA A 221 -2.78 -25.52 -12.09
CA ALA A 221 -3.95 -26.39 -12.17
C ALA A 221 -5.27 -25.62 -12.24
N ALA A 222 -5.38 -24.49 -11.55
CA ALA A 222 -6.64 -23.77 -11.45
C ALA A 222 -7.13 -23.23 -12.81
N ASN A 223 -8.40 -23.45 -13.12
CA ASN A 223 -9.02 -22.90 -14.32
C ASN A 223 -9.50 -21.46 -14.10
N GLU A 224 -10.04 -21.18 -12.91
CA GLU A 224 -10.67 -19.89 -12.61
C GLU A 224 -10.09 -19.18 -11.39
N LEU A 225 -9.82 -19.88 -10.29
CA LEU A 225 -9.38 -19.28 -9.03
C LEU A 225 -8.29 -20.10 -8.35
N ALA A 226 -7.19 -19.46 -7.99
CA ALA A 226 -6.20 -19.97 -7.06
C ALA A 226 -5.89 -18.93 -5.99
N ILE A 227 -5.65 -19.37 -4.76
CA ILE A 227 -5.37 -18.50 -3.62
C ILE A 227 -4.09 -18.94 -2.93
N VAL A 228 -3.13 -18.02 -2.82
CA VAL A 228 -1.92 -18.21 -2.01
C VAL A 228 -2.07 -17.43 -0.71
N HIS A 229 -2.28 -18.16 0.38
CA HIS A 229 -2.23 -17.58 1.72
C HIS A 229 -0.77 -17.59 2.18
N GLY A 230 -0.17 -16.41 2.23
CA GLY A 230 1.24 -16.23 2.56
C GLY A 230 1.44 -15.48 3.88
N PRO A 231 1.56 -16.19 5.02
CA PRO A 231 1.92 -15.61 6.32
C PRO A 231 3.24 -14.81 6.30
N PRO A 232 3.56 -14.01 7.34
CA PRO A 232 4.78 -13.22 7.40
C PRO A 232 6.06 -14.05 7.19
N GLY A 233 6.95 -13.57 6.31
CA GLY A 233 8.26 -14.20 6.08
C GLY A 233 8.25 -15.49 5.24
N THR A 234 7.10 -15.91 4.71
CA THR A 234 6.95 -17.19 3.96
C THR A 234 7.37 -17.15 2.48
N GLY A 235 7.82 -16.00 1.98
CA GLY A 235 8.24 -15.86 0.58
C GLY A 235 7.08 -15.82 -0.43
N LYS A 236 5.94 -15.22 -0.06
CA LYS A 236 4.76 -15.02 -0.92
C LYS A 236 5.12 -14.43 -2.29
N THR A 237 5.85 -13.32 -2.31
CA THR A 237 6.29 -12.66 -3.55
C THR A 237 7.20 -13.58 -4.39
N THR A 238 8.13 -14.29 -3.77
CA THR A 238 9.00 -15.27 -4.45
C THR A 238 8.17 -16.37 -5.11
N THR A 239 7.16 -16.87 -4.40
CA THR A 239 6.24 -17.90 -4.90
C THR A 239 5.43 -17.39 -6.10
N LEU A 240 4.85 -16.19 -6.01
CA LEU A 240 4.09 -15.59 -7.11
C LEU A 240 4.94 -15.36 -8.34
N VAL A 241 6.17 -14.86 -8.18
CA VAL A 241 7.09 -14.61 -9.29
C VAL A 241 7.40 -15.89 -10.06
N GLN A 242 7.66 -17.00 -9.34
CA GLN A 242 7.88 -18.30 -9.96
C GLN A 242 6.60 -18.87 -10.60
N ALA A 243 5.44 -18.68 -9.98
CA ALA A 243 4.16 -19.09 -10.55
C ALA A 243 3.84 -18.33 -11.86
N ILE A 244 4.05 -17.01 -11.89
CA ILE A 244 3.86 -16.16 -13.07
C ILE A 244 4.79 -16.60 -14.20
N LYS A 245 6.06 -16.87 -13.89
CA LYS A 245 7.04 -17.39 -14.85
C LYS A 245 6.58 -18.73 -15.44
N ALA A 246 6.12 -19.66 -14.61
CA ALA A 246 5.61 -20.94 -15.05
C ALA A 246 4.34 -20.82 -15.91
N LEU A 247 3.40 -19.94 -15.54
CA LEU A 247 2.19 -19.67 -16.32
C LEU A 247 2.52 -19.10 -17.72
N ILE A 248 3.46 -18.16 -17.81
CA ILE A 248 3.89 -17.59 -19.10
C ILE A 248 4.54 -18.65 -19.99
N GLN A 249 5.29 -19.58 -19.38
CA GLN A 249 5.91 -20.69 -20.10
C GLN A 249 4.88 -21.72 -20.59
N GLN A 250 3.80 -21.93 -19.84
CA GLN A 250 2.75 -22.88 -20.19
C GLN A 250 1.78 -22.32 -21.24
N ASP A 251 1.24 -21.13 -21.00
CA ASP A 251 0.11 -20.61 -21.78
C ASP A 251 0.55 -19.66 -22.91
N HIS A 252 1.79 -19.16 -22.84
CA HIS A 252 2.30 -18.08 -23.70
C HIS A 252 1.40 -16.84 -23.74
N GLN A 253 0.57 -16.65 -22.71
CA GLN A 253 -0.36 -15.54 -22.58
C GLN A 253 0.24 -14.43 -21.72
N LYS A 254 -0.20 -13.20 -22.00
CA LYS A 254 0.12 -12.02 -21.20
C LYS A 254 -0.62 -12.05 -19.87
N ILE A 255 0.07 -11.68 -18.79
CA ILE A 255 -0.48 -11.66 -17.43
C ILE A 255 -0.54 -10.22 -16.92
N LEU A 256 -1.67 -9.88 -16.29
CA LEU A 256 -1.82 -8.64 -15.53
C LEU A 256 -1.53 -8.91 -14.05
N VAL A 257 -0.55 -8.21 -13.49
CA VAL A 257 -0.17 -8.33 -12.08
C VAL A 257 -0.46 -7.00 -11.40
N VAL A 258 -1.25 -7.04 -10.32
CA VAL A 258 -1.70 -5.85 -9.62
C VAL A 258 -1.58 -5.98 -8.11
N ALA A 259 -1.50 -4.84 -7.44
CA ALA A 259 -1.51 -4.76 -5.98
C ALA A 259 -2.18 -3.45 -5.53
N PRO A 260 -2.68 -3.35 -4.28
CA PRO A 260 -3.30 -2.12 -3.77
C PRO A 260 -2.32 -0.96 -3.60
N SER A 261 -1.02 -1.21 -3.39
CA SER A 261 -0.01 -0.16 -3.16
C SER A 261 1.06 -0.13 -4.26
N ASN A 262 1.55 1.07 -4.60
CA ASN A 262 2.65 1.22 -5.56
C ASN A 262 3.90 0.47 -5.12
N THR A 263 4.24 0.47 -3.83
CA THR A 263 5.41 -0.25 -3.30
C THR A 263 5.34 -1.76 -3.57
N ALA A 264 4.16 -2.37 -3.44
CA ALA A 264 3.98 -3.79 -3.74
C ALA A 264 4.10 -4.08 -5.24
N VAL A 265 3.53 -3.22 -6.09
CA VAL A 265 3.68 -3.32 -7.55
C VAL A 265 5.15 -3.21 -7.95
N ASP A 266 5.85 -2.22 -7.41
CA ASP A 266 7.26 -1.94 -7.71
C ASP A 266 8.16 -3.14 -7.37
N LEU A 267 7.96 -3.76 -6.21
CA LEU A 267 8.67 -4.97 -5.79
C LEU A 267 8.44 -6.13 -6.77
N LEU A 268 7.18 -6.36 -7.16
CA LEU A 268 6.84 -7.41 -8.13
C LEU A 268 7.46 -7.12 -9.50
N SER A 269 7.41 -5.86 -9.98
CA SER A 269 8.00 -5.46 -11.26
C SER A 269 9.49 -5.77 -11.31
N GLU A 270 10.24 -5.40 -10.25
CA GLU A 270 11.68 -5.68 -10.15
C GLU A 270 11.94 -7.19 -10.12
N LYS A 271 11.24 -7.95 -9.27
CA LYS A 271 11.45 -9.40 -9.13
C LYS A 271 11.11 -10.19 -10.39
N LEU A 272 10.05 -9.80 -11.10
CA LEU A 272 9.69 -10.42 -12.38
C LEU A 272 10.72 -10.11 -13.47
N HIS A 273 11.25 -8.88 -13.49
CA HIS A 273 12.31 -8.50 -14.42
C HIS A 273 13.63 -9.24 -14.13
N GLU A 274 14.00 -9.41 -12.85
CA GLU A 274 15.17 -10.20 -12.42
C GLU A 274 15.11 -11.66 -12.89
N GLU A 275 13.91 -12.23 -13.04
CA GLU A 275 13.70 -13.58 -13.56
C GLU A 275 13.71 -13.67 -15.09
N GLY A 276 13.98 -12.56 -15.78
CA GLY A 276 14.15 -12.46 -17.23
C GLY A 276 12.87 -12.16 -18.02
N LEU A 277 11.78 -11.78 -17.35
CA LEU A 277 10.51 -11.47 -18.02
C LEU A 277 10.49 -10.04 -18.58
N ASN A 278 9.85 -9.85 -19.73
CA ASN A 278 9.58 -8.52 -20.26
C ASN A 278 8.40 -7.87 -19.52
N VAL A 279 8.72 -7.08 -18.49
CA VAL A 279 7.76 -6.39 -17.62
C VAL A 279 7.52 -4.96 -18.12
N LEU A 280 6.26 -4.54 -18.17
CA LEU A 280 5.85 -3.15 -18.37
C LEU A 280 5.17 -2.64 -17.09
N ARG A 281 5.75 -1.62 -16.45
CA ARG A 281 5.19 -0.96 -15.26
C ARG A 281 4.33 0.23 -15.68
N VAL A 282 3.04 0.15 -15.34
CA VAL A 282 2.03 1.16 -15.67
C VAL A 282 1.70 2.00 -14.45
N GLY A 283 1.81 3.32 -14.59
CA GLY A 283 1.72 4.28 -13.50
C GLY A 283 3.08 4.68 -12.94
N ASN A 284 3.08 5.61 -11.99
CA ASN A 284 4.30 6.19 -11.46
C ASN A 284 4.85 5.34 -10.30
N PRO A 285 6.13 4.95 -10.33
CA PRO A 285 6.80 4.29 -9.21
C PRO A 285 6.70 5.06 -7.90
N ALA A 286 6.58 4.35 -6.78
CA ALA A 286 6.75 4.95 -5.45
C ALA A 286 8.24 5.15 -5.13
N ARG A 287 9.12 4.28 -5.65
CA ARG A 287 10.57 4.37 -5.49
C ARG A 287 11.24 4.86 -6.77
N VAL A 288 12.21 5.75 -6.62
CA VAL A 288 12.98 6.29 -7.76
C VAL A 288 14.25 5.46 -7.96
N SER A 289 14.13 4.13 -8.12
CA SER A 289 15.27 3.29 -8.53
C SER A 289 15.42 3.36 -10.05
N GLU A 290 16.66 3.45 -10.55
CA GLU A 290 16.92 3.50 -11.99
C GLU A 290 16.38 2.26 -12.71
N ARG A 291 16.51 1.10 -12.07
CA ARG A 291 15.99 -0.18 -12.57
C ARG A 291 14.48 -0.14 -12.76
N LEU A 292 13.74 0.36 -11.77
CA LEU A 292 12.29 0.42 -11.82
C LEU A 292 11.82 1.48 -12.82
N MET A 293 12.51 2.62 -12.90
CA MET A 293 12.24 3.63 -13.93
C MET A 293 12.40 3.04 -15.33
N ALA A 294 13.40 2.19 -15.57
CA ALA A 294 13.58 1.50 -16.86
C ALA A 294 12.42 0.56 -17.24
N LEU A 295 11.64 0.10 -16.27
CA LEU A 295 10.45 -0.73 -16.52
C LEU A 295 9.20 0.09 -16.85
N THR A 296 9.20 1.38 -16.54
CA THR A 296 8.04 2.26 -16.79
C THR A 296 7.80 2.45 -18.28
N LEU A 297 6.54 2.64 -18.64
CA LEU A 297 6.19 2.94 -20.03
C LEU A 297 6.91 4.18 -20.55
N ASP A 298 6.94 5.28 -19.77
CA ASP A 298 7.54 6.54 -20.22
C ASP A 298 9.01 6.38 -20.57
N HIS A 299 9.75 5.59 -19.78
CA HIS A 299 11.15 5.29 -20.07
C HIS A 299 11.29 4.40 -21.32
N LYS A 300 10.53 3.31 -21.41
CA LYS A 300 10.57 2.43 -22.59
C LYS A 300 10.16 3.14 -23.87
N MET A 301 9.21 4.07 -23.79
CA MET A 301 8.85 4.95 -24.89
C MET A 301 10.02 5.87 -25.26
N ALA A 302 10.70 6.47 -24.28
CA ALA A 302 11.86 7.34 -24.51
C ALA A 302 13.01 6.62 -25.24
N GLU A 303 13.19 5.32 -25.00
CA GLU A 303 14.18 4.46 -25.67
C GLU A 303 13.72 3.92 -27.03
N HIS A 304 12.42 3.96 -27.32
CA HIS A 304 11.88 3.42 -28.57
C HIS A 304 12.42 4.18 -29.80
N SER A 305 12.75 3.45 -30.87
CA SER A 305 13.39 3.99 -32.08
C SER A 305 12.63 5.16 -32.71
N LEU A 306 11.30 5.03 -32.79
CA LEU A 306 10.39 6.05 -33.35
C LEU A 306 10.24 7.30 -32.46
N MET A 307 10.64 7.25 -31.18
CA MET A 307 10.45 8.40 -30.28
C MET A 307 11.36 9.58 -30.63
N LYS A 308 12.50 9.32 -31.28
CA LYS A 308 13.38 10.39 -31.79
C LYS A 308 12.67 11.23 -32.86
N GLU A 309 11.92 10.58 -33.74
CA GLU A 309 11.14 11.25 -34.79
C GLU A 309 9.95 12.01 -34.20
N ALA A 310 9.21 11.39 -33.27
CA ALA A 310 8.12 12.04 -32.55
C ALA A 310 8.60 13.33 -31.82
N LYS A 311 9.76 13.29 -31.15
CA LYS A 311 10.37 14.48 -30.51
C LYS A 311 10.72 15.58 -31.51
N LYS A 312 11.21 15.22 -32.71
CA LYS A 312 11.51 16.19 -33.78
C LYS A 312 10.25 16.86 -34.30
N LEU A 313 9.20 16.08 -34.57
CA LEU A 313 7.88 16.59 -34.96
C LEU A 313 7.28 17.49 -33.89
N LYS A 314 7.37 17.09 -32.61
CA LYS A 314 6.89 17.90 -31.48
C LYS A 314 7.61 19.26 -31.38
N LYS A 315 8.93 19.29 -31.62
CA LYS A 315 9.69 20.55 -31.69
C LYS A 315 9.22 21.44 -32.83
N GLN A 316 9.00 20.86 -34.01
CA GLN A 316 8.49 21.58 -35.19
C GLN A 316 7.09 22.16 -34.95
N ALA A 317 6.18 21.40 -34.34
CA ALA A 317 4.85 21.89 -33.96
C ALA A 317 4.94 23.10 -33.00
N ASN A 318 5.85 23.03 -32.02
CA ASN A 318 6.05 24.12 -31.07
C ASN A 318 6.63 25.37 -31.74
N GLU A 319 7.48 25.23 -32.75
CA GLU A 319 7.98 26.35 -33.56
C GLU A 319 6.85 27.03 -34.33
N PHE A 320 5.95 26.27 -34.97
CA PHE A 320 4.75 26.81 -35.61
C PHE A 320 3.82 27.53 -34.62
N LYS A 321 3.61 26.95 -33.43
CA LYS A 321 2.83 27.58 -32.35
C LYS A 321 3.47 28.91 -31.93
N ASN A 322 4.78 28.92 -31.65
CA ASN A 322 5.51 30.14 -31.29
C ASN A 322 5.44 31.23 -32.38
N MET A 323 5.48 30.85 -33.67
CA MET A 323 5.27 31.78 -34.77
C MET A 323 3.85 32.36 -34.79
N ALA A 324 2.84 31.55 -34.46
CA ALA A 324 1.44 31.97 -34.37
C ALA A 324 1.16 32.91 -33.19
N HIS A 325 1.94 32.82 -32.10
CA HIS A 325 1.82 33.70 -30.92
C HIS A 325 2.64 34.99 -31.01
N LYS A 326 3.49 35.19 -32.03
CA LYS A 326 4.23 36.46 -32.20
C LYS A 326 3.25 37.63 -32.41
N TYR A 327 3.26 38.58 -31.48
CA TYR A 327 2.39 39.75 -31.48
C TYR A 327 2.66 40.67 -32.68
N LYS A 328 1.61 41.11 -33.39
CA LYS A 328 1.68 42.16 -34.42
C LYS A 328 0.71 43.28 -34.11
N ARG A 329 1.13 44.53 -34.34
CA ARG A 329 0.41 45.77 -33.96
C ARG A 329 -0.86 46.05 -34.80
N SER A 330 -1.06 45.36 -35.92
CA SER A 330 -2.27 45.39 -36.74
C SER A 330 -2.62 43.95 -37.11
N PHE A 331 -3.91 43.61 -37.08
CA PHE A 331 -4.42 42.29 -37.48
C PHE A 331 -5.46 42.46 -38.59
N GLY A 332 -4.98 42.56 -39.83
CA GLY A 332 -5.81 42.46 -41.03
C GLY A 332 -6.28 41.03 -41.30
N LYS A 333 -7.18 40.85 -42.28
CA LYS A 333 -7.74 39.54 -42.68
C LYS A 333 -6.64 38.51 -43.05
N ALA A 334 -5.66 38.92 -43.85
CA ALA A 334 -4.56 38.06 -44.28
C ALA A 334 -3.69 37.56 -43.11
N GLU A 335 -3.52 38.36 -42.06
CA GLU A 335 -2.73 38.00 -40.89
C GLU A 335 -3.49 37.04 -39.97
N ARG A 336 -4.82 37.17 -39.91
CA ARG A 336 -5.69 36.18 -39.24
C ARG A 336 -5.66 34.84 -39.96
N ASP A 337 -5.73 34.87 -41.30
CA ASP A 337 -5.65 33.65 -42.13
C ASP A 337 -4.28 32.97 -41.99
N GLN A 338 -3.19 33.74 -41.96
CA GLN A 338 -1.85 33.22 -41.71
C GLN A 338 -1.71 32.60 -40.32
N ARG A 339 -2.22 33.26 -39.28
CA ARG A 339 -2.20 32.74 -37.91
C ARG A 339 -3.00 31.44 -37.81
N LYS A 340 -4.17 31.39 -38.44
CA LYS A 340 -5.00 30.19 -38.50
C LYS A 340 -4.25 29.04 -39.19
N ALA A 341 -3.63 29.29 -40.34
CA ALA A 341 -2.86 28.28 -41.05
C ALA A 341 -1.68 27.72 -40.23
N LEU A 342 -0.97 28.57 -39.46
CA LEU A 342 0.11 28.13 -38.58
C LEU A 342 -0.41 27.25 -37.43
N PHE A 343 -1.56 27.58 -36.85
CA PHE A 343 -2.19 26.73 -35.86
C PHE A 343 -2.66 25.42 -36.48
N ASP A 344 -3.34 25.44 -37.63
CA ASP A 344 -3.82 24.24 -38.32
C ASP A 344 -2.66 23.28 -38.61
N GLU A 345 -1.51 23.82 -39.04
CA GLU A 345 -0.28 23.04 -39.27
C GLU A 345 0.28 22.45 -37.97
N ALA A 346 0.36 23.24 -36.89
CA ALA A 346 0.80 22.76 -35.58
C ALA A 346 -0.12 21.64 -35.06
N HIS A 347 -1.44 21.77 -35.19
CA HIS A 347 -2.41 20.75 -34.80
C HIS A 347 -2.26 19.47 -35.63
N ARG A 348 -2.02 19.57 -36.94
CA ARG A 348 -1.77 18.41 -37.79
C ARG A 348 -0.53 17.65 -37.34
N ILE A 349 0.59 18.34 -37.12
CA ILE A 349 1.82 17.71 -36.66
C ILE A 349 1.62 17.08 -35.27
N MET A 350 0.90 17.75 -34.36
CA MET A 350 0.58 17.19 -33.04
C MET A 350 -0.28 15.93 -33.14
N LYS A 351 -1.20 15.85 -34.10
CA LYS A 351 -1.98 14.63 -34.38
C LYS A 351 -1.07 13.49 -34.84
N ASP A 352 -0.11 13.76 -35.72
CA ASP A 352 0.84 12.75 -36.20
C ASP A 352 1.79 12.28 -35.08
N VAL A 353 2.21 13.19 -34.19
CA VAL A 353 2.92 12.85 -32.95
C VAL A 353 2.07 11.91 -32.10
N GLY A 354 0.80 12.26 -31.85
CA GLY A 354 -0.12 11.42 -31.07
C GLY A 354 -0.28 10.01 -31.64
N ASN A 355 -0.45 9.90 -32.96
CA ASN A 355 -0.55 8.61 -33.66
C ASN A 355 0.75 7.78 -33.50
N THR A 356 1.90 8.44 -33.66
CA THR A 356 3.22 7.79 -33.50
C THR A 356 3.39 7.30 -32.07
N GLU A 357 3.10 8.12 -31.08
CA GLU A 357 3.21 7.74 -29.68
C GLU A 357 2.23 6.63 -29.30
N GLN A 358 1.02 6.59 -29.89
CA GLN A 358 0.06 5.50 -29.70
C GLN A 358 0.61 4.18 -30.29
N TYR A 359 1.16 4.22 -31.50
CA TYR A 359 1.81 3.05 -32.10
C TYR A 359 2.95 2.51 -31.22
N ILE A 360 3.77 3.40 -30.63
CA ILE A 360 4.83 3.00 -29.70
C ILE A 360 4.25 2.29 -28.48
N ILE A 361 3.15 2.81 -27.90
CA ILE A 361 2.49 2.12 -26.77
C ILE A 361 2.05 0.73 -27.20
N ASP A 362 1.35 0.62 -28.33
CA ASP A 362 0.78 -0.64 -28.78
C ASP A 362 1.89 -1.69 -29.03
N ASP A 363 3.02 -1.29 -29.61
CA ASP A 363 4.20 -2.14 -29.79
C ASP A 363 4.80 -2.60 -28.45
N LEU A 364 5.00 -1.68 -27.50
CA LEU A 364 5.54 -2.00 -26.19
C LEU A 364 4.61 -2.93 -25.39
N VAL A 365 3.31 -2.65 -25.43
CA VAL A 365 2.26 -3.46 -24.81
C VAL A 365 2.19 -4.84 -25.45
N ALA A 366 2.30 -4.94 -26.79
CA ALA A 366 2.29 -6.21 -27.49
C ALA A 366 3.46 -7.10 -27.09
N LYS A 367 4.66 -6.52 -26.94
CA LYS A 367 5.90 -7.23 -26.56
C LYS A 367 5.96 -7.60 -25.08
N ALA A 368 5.19 -6.95 -24.22
CA ALA A 368 5.20 -7.22 -22.78
C ALA A 368 4.62 -8.61 -22.47
N GLN A 369 5.33 -9.38 -21.65
CA GLN A 369 4.82 -10.65 -21.11
C GLN A 369 4.00 -10.41 -19.84
N VAL A 370 4.41 -9.41 -19.04
CA VAL A 370 3.73 -9.02 -17.82
C VAL A 370 3.49 -7.52 -17.81
N ILE A 371 2.26 -7.13 -17.49
CA ILE A 371 1.89 -5.74 -17.19
C ILE A 371 1.67 -5.63 -15.69
N THR A 372 2.33 -4.68 -15.05
CA THR A 372 2.24 -4.42 -13.61
C THR A 372 1.58 -3.07 -13.36
N ALA A 373 0.56 -3.01 -12.50
CA ALA A 373 -0.16 -1.77 -12.19
C ALA A 373 -0.77 -1.81 -10.78
N THR A 374 -1.21 -0.68 -10.24
CA THR A 374 -2.12 -0.73 -9.06
C THR A 374 -3.51 -1.21 -9.47
N LEU A 375 -4.36 -1.57 -8.49
CA LEU A 375 -5.75 -1.98 -8.77
C LEU A 375 -6.49 -0.97 -9.67
N VAL A 376 -6.51 0.30 -9.27
CA VAL A 376 -7.10 1.39 -10.07
C VAL A 376 -6.26 1.71 -11.30
N GLY A 377 -4.92 1.65 -11.18
CA GLY A 377 -3.99 1.87 -12.29
C GLY A 377 -4.15 0.88 -13.45
N SER A 378 -4.73 -0.29 -13.20
CA SER A 378 -5.08 -1.27 -14.23
C SER A 378 -6.10 -0.73 -15.25
N ASN A 379 -6.80 0.36 -14.94
CA ASN A 379 -7.74 1.03 -15.85
C ASN A 379 -7.19 2.29 -16.53
N GLN A 380 -5.87 2.53 -16.47
CA GLN A 380 -5.26 3.60 -17.27
C GLN A 380 -5.46 3.36 -18.77
N TYR A 381 -5.65 4.45 -19.52
CA TYR A 381 -6.08 4.43 -20.94
C TYR A 381 -5.29 3.46 -21.83
N MET A 382 -4.00 3.28 -21.54
CA MET A 382 -3.03 2.47 -22.29
C MET A 382 -3.32 0.98 -22.22
N ILE A 383 -3.93 0.53 -21.11
CA ILE A 383 -4.23 -0.87 -20.84
C ILE A 383 -5.71 -1.09 -20.51
N ARG A 384 -6.53 -0.04 -20.61
CA ARG A 384 -7.95 -0.05 -20.24
C ARG A 384 -8.72 -1.12 -21.01
N ASN A 385 -8.47 -1.23 -22.31
CA ASN A 385 -9.20 -2.10 -23.23
C ASN A 385 -8.52 -3.46 -23.47
N LEU A 386 -7.49 -3.80 -22.69
CA LEU A 386 -6.81 -5.09 -22.79
C LEU A 386 -7.52 -6.14 -21.96
N ASN A 387 -7.63 -7.34 -22.52
CA ASN A 387 -8.05 -8.55 -21.82
C ASN A 387 -6.83 -9.43 -21.55
N PHE A 388 -6.88 -10.14 -20.43
CA PHE A 388 -5.82 -11.03 -19.96
C PHE A 388 -6.40 -12.40 -19.70
N HIS A 389 -5.60 -13.44 -19.92
CA HIS A 389 -6.02 -14.77 -19.51
C HIS A 389 -6.01 -14.87 -17.97
N THR A 390 -4.89 -14.47 -17.36
CA THR A 390 -4.71 -14.49 -15.90
C THR A 390 -4.49 -13.08 -15.34
N VAL A 391 -5.19 -12.79 -14.25
CA VAL A 391 -4.98 -11.62 -13.39
C VAL A 391 -4.44 -12.11 -12.05
N VAL A 392 -3.35 -11.51 -11.59
CA VAL A 392 -2.74 -11.81 -10.28
C VAL A 392 -2.91 -10.59 -9.39
N ILE A 393 -3.52 -10.75 -8.22
CA ILE A 393 -3.63 -9.69 -7.20
C ILE A 393 -2.78 -10.07 -5.99
N ASP A 394 -1.67 -9.36 -5.77
CA ASP A 394 -0.87 -9.47 -4.55
C ASP A 394 -1.37 -8.49 -3.48
N GLU A 395 -1.06 -8.78 -2.22
CA GLU A 395 -1.55 -8.07 -1.03
C GLU A 395 -3.08 -7.90 -1.01
N ALA A 396 -3.81 -8.90 -1.51
CA ALA A 396 -5.27 -8.86 -1.63
C ALA A 396 -6.00 -8.70 -0.26
N GLY A 397 -5.34 -9.08 0.84
CA GLY A 397 -5.86 -8.86 2.20
C GLY A 397 -5.93 -7.38 2.63
N GLN A 398 -5.25 -6.50 1.90
CA GLN A 398 -5.25 -5.04 2.13
C GLN A 398 -6.12 -4.28 1.13
N ALA A 399 -6.77 -4.98 0.20
CA ALA A 399 -7.53 -4.37 -0.88
C ALA A 399 -9.02 -4.26 -0.51
N LEU A 400 -9.62 -3.10 -0.83
CA LEU A 400 -11.07 -2.98 -0.90
C LEU A 400 -11.58 -3.89 -2.02
N GLU A 401 -12.60 -4.69 -1.72
CA GLU A 401 -13.22 -5.57 -2.71
C GLU A 401 -13.71 -4.83 -3.98
N PRO A 402 -14.32 -3.63 -3.89
CA PRO A 402 -14.65 -2.83 -5.07
C PRO A 402 -13.47 -2.56 -6.00
N ALA A 403 -12.28 -2.30 -5.44
CA ALA A 403 -11.07 -2.05 -6.23
C ALA A 403 -10.55 -3.32 -6.91
N CYS A 404 -10.75 -4.50 -6.31
CA CYS A 404 -10.36 -5.77 -6.91
C CYS A 404 -11.16 -6.07 -8.19
N TRP A 405 -12.41 -5.63 -8.27
CA TRP A 405 -13.25 -5.87 -9.46
C TRP A 405 -12.73 -5.16 -10.71
N ILE A 406 -12.01 -4.04 -10.59
CA ILE A 406 -11.45 -3.30 -11.73
C ILE A 406 -10.56 -4.20 -12.63
N PRO A 407 -9.50 -4.85 -12.10
CA PRO A 407 -8.68 -5.78 -12.88
C PRO A 407 -9.34 -7.13 -13.12
N ILE A 408 -10.17 -7.64 -12.19
CA ILE A 408 -10.84 -8.96 -12.33
C ILE A 408 -11.67 -9.03 -13.61
N LEU A 409 -12.37 -7.96 -13.96
CA LEU A 409 -13.21 -7.89 -15.16
C LEU A 409 -12.43 -7.97 -16.48
N LYS A 410 -11.10 -7.90 -16.43
CA LYS A 410 -10.21 -8.05 -17.58
C LYS A 410 -9.66 -9.47 -17.69
N GLY A 411 -9.89 -10.33 -16.70
CA GLY A 411 -9.33 -11.67 -16.57
C GLY A 411 -10.34 -12.78 -16.78
N GLN A 412 -9.84 -13.97 -17.14
CA GLN A 412 -10.62 -15.22 -17.13
C GLN A 412 -10.30 -16.07 -15.89
N LYS A 413 -9.05 -15.98 -15.44
CA LYS A 413 -8.49 -16.65 -14.26
C LYS A 413 -7.95 -15.61 -13.28
N LEU A 414 -8.20 -15.82 -11.99
CA LEU A 414 -7.74 -14.98 -10.90
C LEU A 414 -6.80 -15.75 -9.97
N VAL A 415 -5.64 -15.18 -9.71
CA VAL A 415 -4.75 -15.60 -8.62
C VAL A 415 -4.79 -14.54 -7.54
N LEU A 416 -5.29 -14.88 -6.36
CA LEU A 416 -5.24 -14.01 -5.19
C LEU A 416 -4.07 -14.42 -4.31
N ALA A 417 -3.28 -13.45 -3.89
CA ALA A 417 -2.23 -13.68 -2.91
C ALA A 417 -2.30 -12.62 -1.82
N GLY A 418 -2.14 -13.05 -0.58
CA GLY A 418 -2.16 -12.15 0.55
C GLY A 418 -2.26 -12.89 1.87
N ASP A 419 -2.58 -12.14 2.91
CA ASP A 419 -2.78 -12.68 4.24
C ASP A 419 -3.94 -11.93 4.91
N HIS A 420 -5.05 -12.63 5.09
CA HIS A 420 -6.26 -12.09 5.69
C HIS A 420 -6.17 -12.05 7.23
N CYS A 421 -5.10 -12.60 7.83
CA CYS A 421 -4.79 -12.47 9.26
C CYS A 421 -3.88 -11.26 9.59
N GLN A 422 -3.49 -10.47 8.57
CA GLN A 422 -2.78 -9.19 8.72
C GLN A 422 -3.71 -7.99 8.48
N LEU A 423 -3.19 -6.78 8.25
CA LEU A 423 -3.98 -5.56 8.11
C LEU A 423 -5.04 -5.66 7.01
N SER A 424 -6.28 -5.32 7.37
CA SER A 424 -7.38 -5.04 6.46
C SER A 424 -7.22 -3.67 5.77
N PRO A 425 -7.95 -3.40 4.67
CA PRO A 425 -8.01 -2.06 4.09
C PRO A 425 -8.44 -1.01 5.12
N THR A 426 -7.89 0.20 5.02
CA THR A 426 -8.33 1.34 5.82
C THR A 426 -9.69 1.83 5.32
N ILE A 427 -10.67 1.91 6.22
CA ILE A 427 -12.04 2.35 5.93
C ILE A 427 -12.37 3.52 6.86
N LYS A 428 -12.85 4.62 6.29
CA LYS A 428 -13.20 5.86 6.99
C LYS A 428 -14.58 5.77 7.63
N SER A 429 -15.54 5.16 6.94
CA SER A 429 -16.89 4.96 7.42
C SER A 429 -16.98 3.76 8.35
N ALA A 430 -17.07 4.05 9.66
CA ALA A 430 -17.31 3.03 10.67
C ALA A 430 -18.61 2.24 10.42
N GLU A 431 -19.62 2.87 9.80
CA GLU A 431 -20.85 2.20 9.39
C GLU A 431 -20.61 1.23 8.23
N ALA A 432 -19.93 1.66 7.16
CA ALA A 432 -19.63 0.81 6.02
C ALA A 432 -18.74 -0.38 6.42
N ALA A 433 -17.74 -0.12 7.27
CA ALA A 433 -16.90 -1.17 7.87
C ALA A 433 -17.75 -2.22 8.59
N ARG A 434 -18.64 -1.80 9.50
CA ARG A 434 -19.51 -2.71 10.26
C ARG A 434 -20.47 -3.52 9.39
N LYS A 435 -20.93 -2.94 8.28
CA LYS A 435 -21.80 -3.62 7.31
C LYS A 435 -21.05 -4.55 6.35
N GLY A 436 -19.72 -4.67 6.47
CA GLY A 436 -18.92 -5.68 5.78
C GLY A 436 -17.99 -5.16 4.69
N LEU A 437 -17.76 -3.84 4.57
CA LEU A 437 -16.76 -3.30 3.64
C LEU A 437 -15.32 -3.68 4.05
N SER A 438 -15.08 -3.97 5.34
CA SER A 438 -13.78 -4.40 5.88
C SER A 438 -13.42 -5.85 5.54
N THR A 439 -14.41 -6.66 5.18
CA THR A 439 -14.20 -8.04 4.75
C THR A 439 -13.73 -8.04 3.30
N THR A 440 -12.46 -8.40 3.10
CA THR A 440 -11.84 -8.39 1.77
C THR A 440 -12.33 -9.51 0.87
N LEU A 441 -12.14 -9.36 -0.45
CA LEU A 441 -12.43 -10.43 -1.41
C LEU A 441 -11.63 -11.70 -1.09
N LEU A 442 -10.37 -11.55 -0.65
CA LEU A 442 -9.53 -12.66 -0.23
C LEU A 442 -10.18 -13.44 0.92
N GLU A 443 -10.60 -12.74 1.98
CA GLU A 443 -11.23 -13.36 3.15
C GLU A 443 -12.53 -14.09 2.79
N LYS A 444 -13.34 -13.52 1.89
CA LYS A 444 -14.55 -14.17 1.37
C LYS A 444 -14.20 -15.43 0.57
N CYS A 445 -13.25 -15.34 -0.35
CA CYS A 445 -12.88 -16.47 -1.20
C CYS A 445 -12.20 -17.60 -0.43
N VAL A 446 -11.39 -17.30 0.58
CA VAL A 446 -10.82 -18.32 1.49
C VAL A 446 -11.93 -19.09 2.21
N THR A 447 -12.98 -18.40 2.65
CA THR A 447 -14.11 -19.02 3.33
C THR A 447 -15.00 -19.83 2.37
N LEU A 448 -15.21 -19.33 1.15
CA LEU A 448 -16.09 -19.94 0.16
C LEU A 448 -15.45 -21.14 -0.54
N HIS A 449 -14.15 -21.05 -0.84
CA HIS A 449 -13.42 -21.99 -1.69
C HIS A 449 -12.12 -22.46 -1.02
N PRO A 450 -12.20 -23.16 0.12
CA PRO A 450 -11.01 -23.67 0.81
C PRO A 450 -10.16 -24.60 -0.09
N GLU A 451 -10.77 -25.26 -1.08
CA GLU A 451 -10.10 -26.09 -2.09
C GLU A 451 -9.14 -25.31 -3.00
N ALA A 452 -9.32 -23.99 -3.14
CA ALA A 452 -8.44 -23.12 -3.93
C ALA A 452 -7.30 -22.52 -3.10
N VAL A 453 -7.27 -22.74 -1.78
CA VAL A 453 -6.32 -22.12 -0.86
C VAL A 453 -5.09 -22.99 -0.65
N THR A 454 -3.91 -22.41 -0.89
CA THR A 454 -2.63 -23.00 -0.50
C THR A 454 -1.96 -22.11 0.54
N LEU A 455 -1.75 -22.65 1.75
CA LEU A 455 -1.00 -21.99 2.81
C LEU A 455 0.50 -22.23 2.61
N LEU A 456 1.29 -21.15 2.67
CA LEU A 456 2.75 -21.25 2.77
C LEU A 456 3.13 -21.51 4.23
N GLU A 457 3.82 -22.61 4.48
CA GLU A 457 3.97 -23.18 5.83
C GLU A 457 5.36 -22.93 6.44
N GLU A 458 6.33 -22.48 5.67
CA GLU A 458 7.70 -22.25 6.16
C GLU A 458 8.12 -20.78 6.01
N GLN A 459 8.56 -20.16 7.11
CA GLN A 459 8.99 -18.76 7.19
C GLN A 459 10.50 -18.61 7.37
N TYR A 460 11.06 -17.55 6.77
CA TYR A 460 12.51 -17.27 6.68
C TYR A 460 12.92 -15.96 7.36
N ARG A 461 12.11 -15.44 8.28
CA ARG A 461 12.31 -14.14 8.94
C ARG A 461 12.61 -14.26 10.42
N MET A 462 11.74 -14.93 11.15
CA MET A 462 11.59 -14.82 12.61
C MET A 462 12.29 -15.98 13.32
N HIS A 463 12.83 -15.70 14.51
CA HIS A 463 13.14 -16.73 15.49
C HIS A 463 11.89 -17.55 15.80
N GLU A 464 12.05 -18.85 16.09
CA GLU A 464 10.91 -19.76 16.28
C GLU A 464 9.98 -19.32 17.40
N HIS A 465 10.51 -18.82 18.53
CA HIS A 465 9.68 -18.30 19.61
C HIS A 465 8.88 -17.05 19.20
N ILE A 466 9.46 -16.11 18.43
CA ILE A 466 8.74 -14.91 17.93
C ILE A 466 7.59 -15.33 17.02
N MET A 467 7.88 -16.26 16.11
CA MET A 467 6.87 -16.83 15.21
C MET A 467 5.79 -17.60 15.96
N GLY A 468 6.16 -18.37 16.99
CA GLY A 468 5.32 -19.39 17.61
C GLY A 468 3.98 -18.85 18.09
N TYR A 469 3.96 -17.69 18.75
CA TYR A 469 2.70 -17.08 19.19
C TYR A 469 1.79 -16.70 18.01
N SER A 470 2.35 -16.07 16.98
CA SER A 470 1.61 -15.73 15.76
C SER A 470 1.09 -16.98 15.03
N SER A 471 1.91 -18.03 14.95
CA SER A 471 1.55 -19.33 14.35
C SER A 471 0.39 -19.99 15.10
N GLN A 472 0.44 -20.00 16.43
CA GLN A 472 -0.59 -20.57 17.28
C GLN A 472 -1.93 -19.84 17.15
N VAL A 473 -1.91 -18.50 17.21
CA VAL A 473 -3.15 -17.69 17.25
C VAL A 473 -3.81 -17.56 15.88
N PHE A 474 -3.03 -17.37 14.81
CA PHE A 474 -3.56 -16.97 13.51
C PHE A 474 -3.51 -18.05 12.43
N TYR A 475 -2.70 -19.10 12.62
CA TYR A 475 -2.37 -20.06 11.56
C TYR A 475 -2.39 -21.52 12.03
N ASP A 476 -3.12 -21.83 13.11
CA ASP A 476 -3.31 -23.19 13.63
C ASP A 476 -2.00 -24.00 13.81
N ASN A 477 -0.91 -23.33 14.23
CA ASN A 477 0.44 -23.92 14.36
C ASN A 477 1.01 -24.52 13.05
N ARG A 478 0.48 -24.15 11.89
CA ARG A 478 0.95 -24.66 10.60
C ARG A 478 2.20 -23.96 10.09
N VAL A 479 2.47 -22.73 10.54
CA VAL A 479 3.65 -21.96 10.14
C VAL A 479 4.85 -22.36 11.01
N LYS A 480 5.95 -22.70 10.35
CA LYS A 480 7.18 -23.20 10.95
C LYS A 480 8.38 -22.35 10.53
N ALA A 481 9.35 -22.23 11.43
CA ALA A 481 10.59 -21.51 11.14
C ALA A 481 11.53 -22.40 10.32
N HIS A 482 12.04 -21.88 9.21
CA HIS A 482 13.12 -22.53 8.49
C HIS A 482 14.37 -22.61 9.38
N ALA A 483 15.17 -23.67 9.23
CA ALA A 483 16.35 -23.93 10.05
C ALA A 483 17.35 -22.74 10.08
N SER A 484 17.40 -21.92 9.01
CA SER A 484 18.29 -20.74 8.95
C SER A 484 17.91 -19.60 9.90
N VAL A 485 16.67 -19.57 10.40
CA VAL A 485 16.16 -18.52 11.30
C VAL A 485 15.60 -19.06 12.60
N ALA A 486 15.32 -20.36 12.70
CA ALA A 486 14.68 -20.95 13.88
C ALA A 486 15.35 -20.55 15.20
N THR A 487 16.69 -20.57 15.25
CA THR A 487 17.48 -20.30 16.45
C THR A 487 18.39 -19.07 16.34
N HIS A 488 18.13 -18.17 15.38
CA HIS A 488 19.04 -17.02 15.16
C HIS A 488 18.89 -15.94 16.25
N SER A 489 19.98 -15.60 16.92
CA SER A 489 19.95 -14.64 18.03
C SER A 489 20.84 -13.42 17.74
N LEU A 490 20.76 -12.40 18.59
CA LEU A 490 21.71 -11.28 18.55
C LEU A 490 23.08 -11.70 19.08
N PHE A 491 23.12 -12.51 20.13
CA PHE A 491 24.34 -13.10 20.70
C PHE A 491 24.01 -14.41 21.41
N SER A 492 25.02 -15.16 21.81
CA SER A 492 24.83 -16.43 22.51
C SER A 492 24.14 -16.21 23.86
N GLY A 493 23.01 -16.87 24.10
CA GLY A 493 22.23 -16.74 25.33
C GLY A 493 21.21 -15.58 25.34
N ASP A 494 21.10 -14.81 24.25
CA ASP A 494 20.07 -13.78 24.11
C ASP A 494 18.66 -14.40 24.04
N ARG A 495 17.69 -13.77 24.73
CA ARG A 495 16.28 -14.15 24.69
C ARG A 495 15.56 -13.47 23.53
N SER A 496 14.89 -14.25 22.69
CA SER A 496 14.22 -13.75 21.47
C SER A 496 12.94 -12.96 21.73
N ILE A 497 12.29 -13.14 22.88
CA ILE A 497 11.09 -12.40 23.29
C ILE A 497 11.30 -11.82 24.68
N ALA A 498 10.84 -10.59 24.89
CA ALA A 498 10.64 -10.00 26.21
C ALA A 498 9.29 -9.27 26.27
N PHE A 499 8.54 -9.48 27.35
CA PHE A 499 7.42 -8.63 27.76
C PHE A 499 7.81 -7.93 29.07
N ILE A 500 7.98 -6.62 29.01
CA ILE A 500 8.32 -5.78 30.17
C ILE A 500 7.01 -5.20 30.70
N ASP A 501 6.54 -5.77 31.81
CA ASP A 501 5.27 -5.41 32.43
C ASP A 501 5.38 -4.14 33.27
N THR A 502 4.57 -3.14 32.95
CA THR A 502 4.47 -1.88 33.70
C THR A 502 3.34 -1.88 34.72
N ALA A 503 2.63 -3.00 34.89
CA ALA A 503 1.56 -3.13 35.87
C ALA A 503 2.03 -2.76 37.29
N GLY A 504 1.23 -1.96 37.99
CA GLY A 504 1.52 -1.52 39.36
C GLY A 504 2.65 -0.49 39.50
N CYS A 505 3.24 -0.01 38.40
CA CYS A 505 4.32 0.99 38.42
C CYS A 505 3.81 2.44 38.47
N GLY A 506 2.50 2.65 38.34
CA GLY A 506 1.89 3.99 38.27
C GLY A 506 2.13 4.72 36.94
N PHE A 507 2.42 3.99 35.87
CA PHE A 507 2.69 4.55 34.54
C PHE A 507 1.36 4.84 33.83
N GLU A 508 0.69 5.91 34.23
CA GLU A 508 -0.64 6.25 33.73
C GLU A 508 -0.60 6.85 32.32
N GLU A 509 -1.52 6.40 31.46
CA GLU A 509 -1.69 7.00 30.15
C GLU A 509 -2.25 8.44 30.24
N LYS A 510 -1.88 9.30 29.30
CA LYS A 510 -2.47 10.63 29.11
C LYS A 510 -3.22 10.68 27.79
N LEU A 511 -4.45 11.20 27.83
CA LEU A 511 -5.27 11.42 26.64
C LEU A 511 -4.97 12.80 26.05
N GLU A 512 -4.47 12.82 24.82
CA GLU A 512 -4.21 14.04 24.05
C GLU A 512 -5.13 14.07 22.82
N GLY A 513 -6.29 14.70 22.96
CA GLY A 513 -7.31 14.75 21.92
C GLY A 513 -7.91 13.38 21.67
N THR A 514 -7.62 12.79 20.50
CA THR A 514 -8.08 11.45 20.10
C THR A 514 -7.01 10.37 20.16
N SER A 515 -5.82 10.67 20.71
CA SER A 515 -4.70 9.75 20.85
C SER A 515 -4.26 9.65 22.31
N SER A 516 -3.43 8.64 22.62
CA SER A 516 -2.85 8.43 23.96
C SER A 516 -1.33 8.56 23.92
N THR A 517 -0.76 8.94 25.06
CA THR A 517 0.69 8.94 25.35
C THR A 517 0.95 8.30 26.71
N ASN A 518 2.17 7.80 26.92
CA ASN A 518 2.66 7.31 28.21
C ASN A 518 4.15 7.62 28.28
N LEU A 519 4.50 8.64 29.08
CA LEU A 519 5.86 9.19 29.14
C LEU A 519 6.80 8.25 29.87
N GLU A 520 6.29 7.62 30.93
CA GLU A 520 6.99 6.72 31.82
C GLU A 520 7.31 5.40 31.09
N GLU A 521 6.35 4.85 30.32
CA GLU A 521 6.58 3.70 29.45
C GLU A 521 7.65 4.00 28.39
N ALA A 522 7.62 5.18 27.79
CA ALA A 522 8.65 5.61 26.83
C ALA A 522 10.03 5.70 27.49
N ALA A 523 10.13 6.32 28.68
CA ALA A 523 11.38 6.42 29.40
C ALA A 523 11.96 5.05 29.77
N LEU A 524 11.12 4.12 30.24
CA LEU A 524 11.51 2.74 30.53
C LEU A 524 12.02 2.01 29.28
N LEU A 525 11.30 2.15 28.15
CA LEU A 525 11.70 1.56 26.88
C LEU A 525 13.11 2.01 26.48
N PHE A 526 13.40 3.31 26.59
CA PHE A 526 14.73 3.85 26.27
C PHE A 526 15.80 3.42 27.29
N LYS A 527 15.47 3.31 28.57
CA LYS A 527 16.39 2.75 29.58
C LYS A 527 16.79 1.32 29.25
N HIS A 528 15.82 0.46 28.94
CA HIS A 528 16.09 -0.92 28.52
C HIS A 528 16.85 -0.98 27.17
N LEU A 529 16.48 -0.13 26.20
CA LEU A 529 17.16 -0.07 24.91
C LEU A 529 18.63 0.34 25.06
N THR A 530 18.94 1.34 25.88
CA THR A 530 20.32 1.76 26.15
C THR A 530 21.15 0.64 26.78
N GLN A 531 20.57 -0.11 27.73
CA GLN A 531 21.24 -1.29 28.28
C GLN A 531 21.50 -2.35 27.20
N LEU A 532 20.49 -2.68 26.39
CA LEU A 532 20.64 -3.65 25.30
C LEU A 532 21.72 -3.20 24.30
N VAL A 533 21.75 -1.91 23.94
CA VAL A 533 22.76 -1.36 23.03
C VAL A 533 24.16 -1.44 23.63
N ALA A 534 24.32 -1.19 24.94
CA ALA A 534 25.59 -1.36 25.64
C ALA A 534 26.07 -2.82 25.60
N GLU A 535 25.17 -3.79 25.80
CA GLU A 535 25.47 -5.22 25.65
C GLU A 535 25.85 -5.57 24.21
N LEU A 536 25.08 -5.10 23.23
CA LEU A 536 25.32 -5.35 21.80
C LEU A 536 26.62 -4.74 21.31
N SER A 537 27.06 -3.61 21.87
CA SER A 537 28.32 -2.98 21.49
C SER A 537 29.56 -3.84 21.74
N GLN A 538 29.43 -4.90 22.56
CA GLN A 538 30.49 -5.89 22.78
C GLN A 538 30.62 -6.89 21.61
N PHE A 539 29.58 -7.03 20.80
CA PHE A 539 29.49 -8.00 19.69
C PHE A 539 29.43 -7.33 18.32
N TYR A 540 28.97 -6.09 18.24
CA TYR A 540 28.72 -5.36 17.01
C TYR A 540 29.42 -4.00 17.01
N THR A 541 29.97 -3.63 15.85
CA THR A 541 30.44 -2.27 15.59
C THR A 541 29.27 -1.40 15.09
N PRO A 542 29.36 -0.06 15.16
CA PRO A 542 28.32 0.81 14.62
C PRO A 542 28.00 0.54 13.14
N GLN A 543 28.97 0.08 12.34
CA GLN A 543 28.78 -0.20 10.91
C GLN A 543 28.00 -1.49 10.63
N ASN A 544 28.05 -2.48 11.51
CA ASN A 544 27.33 -3.75 11.37
C ASN A 544 26.23 -3.93 12.43
N PHE A 545 25.83 -2.84 13.07
CA PHE A 545 24.88 -2.86 14.17
C PHE A 545 23.50 -3.33 13.70
N PRO A 546 22.82 -4.22 14.45
CA PRO A 546 21.50 -4.72 14.09
C PRO A 546 20.49 -3.59 13.95
N GLY A 547 19.59 -3.70 12.98
CA GLY A 547 18.54 -2.71 12.79
C GLY A 547 17.49 -2.78 13.91
N ILE A 548 17.03 -1.61 14.39
CA ILE A 548 16.04 -1.48 15.46
C ILE A 548 14.80 -0.76 14.93
N ALA A 549 13.62 -1.31 15.20
CA ALA A 549 12.35 -0.61 15.09
C ALA A 549 11.78 -0.33 16.49
N ILE A 550 11.23 0.85 16.70
CA ILE A 550 10.34 1.14 17.81
C ILE A 550 8.97 1.45 17.20
N ILE A 551 7.97 0.69 17.60
CA ILE A 551 6.63 0.75 17.04
C ILE A 551 5.65 1.10 18.15
N SER A 552 4.69 1.99 17.86
CA SER A 552 3.53 2.21 18.72
C SER A 552 2.25 2.30 17.88
N PRO A 553 1.10 1.84 18.39
CA PRO A 553 -0.19 2.05 17.72
C PRO A 553 -0.61 3.53 17.69
N TYR A 554 -0.08 4.36 18.59
CA TYR A 554 -0.56 5.74 18.80
C TYR A 554 0.41 6.76 18.23
N LYS A 555 -0.10 7.64 17.35
CA LYS A 555 0.73 8.64 16.68
C LYS A 555 1.36 9.64 17.66
N GLN A 556 0.63 10.06 18.70
CA GLN A 556 1.21 10.98 19.70
C GLN A 556 2.33 10.33 20.51
N GLN A 557 2.24 9.02 20.80
CA GLN A 557 3.31 8.31 21.46
C GLN A 557 4.60 8.31 20.64
N LEU A 558 4.51 8.30 19.31
CA LEU A 558 5.70 8.43 18.47
C LEU A 558 6.41 9.77 18.66
N ASN A 559 5.69 10.86 18.94
CA ASN A 559 6.33 12.16 19.19
C ASN A 559 7.16 12.09 20.47
N VAL A 560 6.60 11.53 21.54
CA VAL A 560 7.30 11.26 22.79
C VAL A 560 8.53 10.38 22.55
N LEU A 561 8.39 9.29 21.82
CA LEU A 561 9.50 8.36 21.54
C LEU A 561 10.61 9.04 20.70
N ASN A 562 10.26 9.89 19.74
CA ASN A 562 11.24 10.65 18.96
C ASN A 562 11.98 11.68 19.81
N GLU A 563 11.27 12.35 20.71
CA GLU A 563 11.87 13.29 21.66
C GLU A 563 12.83 12.55 22.61
N GLN A 564 12.43 11.41 23.17
CA GLN A 564 13.30 10.58 24.01
C GLN A 564 14.56 10.10 23.25
N LEU A 565 14.45 9.71 21.97
CA LEU A 565 15.61 9.35 21.15
C LEU A 565 16.57 10.53 20.95
N LEU A 566 16.06 11.77 20.79
CA LEU A 566 16.90 12.97 20.71
C LEU A 566 17.67 13.24 22.00
N HIS A 567 17.10 12.85 23.15
CA HIS A 567 17.66 13.07 24.48
C HIS A 567 18.40 11.85 25.07
N SER A 568 18.79 10.88 24.22
CA SER A 568 19.54 9.68 24.63
C SER A 568 20.96 9.68 24.01
N PRO A 569 21.96 10.35 24.62
CA PRO A 569 23.32 10.47 24.05
C PRO A 569 24.01 9.13 23.76
N GLU A 570 23.71 8.09 24.54
CA GLU A 570 24.27 6.75 24.41
C GLU A 570 23.81 6.06 23.10
N LEU A 571 22.67 6.48 22.55
CA LEU A 571 22.09 5.94 21.32
C LEU A 571 22.50 6.73 20.08
N GLU A 572 23.09 7.92 20.24
CA GLU A 572 23.47 8.80 19.12
C GLU A 572 24.38 8.10 18.08
N PRO A 573 25.37 7.27 18.46
CA PRO A 573 26.20 6.53 17.48
C PRO A 573 25.41 5.54 16.60
N TYR A 574 24.23 5.10 17.06
CA TYR A 574 23.40 4.08 16.42
C TYR A 574 22.09 4.63 15.87
N ARG A 575 21.91 5.96 15.91
CA ARG A 575 20.67 6.64 15.51
C ARG A 575 20.20 6.27 14.11
N ALA A 576 21.13 6.07 13.17
CA ALA A 576 20.83 5.66 11.80
C ALA A 576 20.21 4.24 11.69
N ASN A 577 20.43 3.38 12.69
CA ASN A 577 19.91 2.01 12.76
C ASN A 577 18.54 1.96 13.46
N ILE A 578 18.13 3.02 14.16
CA ILE A 578 16.89 3.10 14.92
C ILE A 578 15.81 3.81 14.09
N SER A 579 14.63 3.21 13.99
CA SER A 579 13.48 3.79 13.28
C SER A 579 12.22 3.74 14.14
N ILE A 580 11.53 4.88 14.26
CA ILE A 580 10.31 5.03 15.07
C ILE A 580 9.11 5.20 14.15
N ASN A 581 8.12 4.30 14.21
CA ASN A 581 7.02 4.24 13.24
C ASN A 581 5.69 3.77 13.86
N THR A 582 4.57 4.02 13.17
CA THR A 582 3.32 3.34 13.50
C THR A 582 3.34 1.92 12.92
N ILE A 583 2.42 1.07 13.39
CA ILE A 583 2.25 -0.29 12.84
C ILE A 583 2.01 -0.23 11.32
N ASP A 584 1.11 0.66 10.87
CA ASP A 584 0.71 0.81 9.48
C ASP A 584 1.87 1.32 8.60
N SER A 585 2.67 2.29 9.07
CA SER A 585 3.81 2.81 8.27
C SER A 585 4.98 1.83 8.20
N PHE A 586 5.07 0.90 9.15
CA PHE A 586 6.11 -0.13 9.20
C PHE A 586 5.77 -1.40 8.40
N GLN A 587 4.61 -1.43 7.75
CA GLN A 587 4.17 -2.58 6.97
C GLN A 587 5.15 -2.92 5.84
N GLY A 588 5.38 -4.23 5.64
CA GLY A 588 6.32 -4.73 4.64
C GLY A 588 7.80 -4.56 5.00
N GLN A 589 8.12 -3.84 6.07
CA GLN A 589 9.47 -3.76 6.62
C GLN A 589 9.72 -4.89 7.63
N GLU A 590 10.97 -5.07 7.99
CA GLU A 590 11.45 -5.96 9.05
C GLU A 590 12.75 -5.38 9.66
N ARG A 591 13.02 -5.73 10.92
CA ARG A 591 14.25 -5.35 11.64
C ARG A 591 14.71 -6.49 12.52
N ASP A 592 16.00 -6.49 12.84
CA ASP A 592 16.58 -7.51 13.72
C ASP A 592 15.95 -7.44 15.11
N ILE A 593 15.71 -6.23 15.59
CA ILE A 593 15.13 -5.92 16.89
C ILE A 593 13.87 -5.06 16.69
N VAL A 594 12.78 -5.43 17.35
CA VAL A 594 11.56 -4.61 17.37
C VAL A 594 11.11 -4.41 18.81
N TYR A 595 10.94 -3.15 19.17
CA TYR A 595 10.27 -2.71 20.38
C TYR A 595 8.84 -2.30 20.05
N ILE A 596 7.88 -2.68 20.89
CA ILE A 596 6.49 -2.26 20.81
C ILE A 596 6.12 -1.54 22.11
N SER A 597 5.79 -0.26 22.01
CA SER A 597 5.20 0.53 23.10
C SER A 597 3.68 0.44 23.01
N MET A 598 3.06 -0.21 24.00
CA MET A 598 1.62 -0.47 24.05
C MET A 598 0.81 0.74 24.49
N THR A 599 1.41 1.66 25.26
CA THR A 599 0.87 2.96 25.70
C THR A 599 -0.32 2.90 26.66
N ARG A 600 -1.21 1.93 26.52
CA ARG A 600 -2.45 1.83 27.28
C ARG A 600 -2.20 1.32 28.69
N SER A 601 -2.64 2.10 29.67
CA SER A 601 -2.49 1.84 31.10
C SER A 601 -3.54 2.67 31.86
N ASN A 602 -4.63 2.02 32.29
CA ASN A 602 -5.78 2.67 32.93
C ASN A 602 -6.61 1.68 33.77
N ASP A 603 -7.21 2.17 34.85
CA ASP A 603 -8.02 1.38 35.78
C ASP A 603 -9.29 0.75 35.16
N ALA A 604 -9.73 1.27 34.01
CA ALA A 604 -10.92 0.78 33.31
C ALA A 604 -10.64 -0.46 32.44
N GLY A 605 -9.38 -0.85 32.25
CA GLY A 605 -8.99 -1.94 31.35
C GLY A 605 -9.27 -1.65 29.87
N GLU A 606 -9.39 -0.36 29.50
CA GLU A 606 -9.70 0.06 28.14
C GLU A 606 -8.45 0.05 27.25
N ILE A 607 -8.45 -0.86 26.27
CA ILE A 607 -7.33 -1.02 25.32
C ILE A 607 -7.55 -0.27 24.00
N GLY A 608 -8.78 0.19 23.72
CA GLY A 608 -9.12 0.97 22.53
C GLY A 608 -8.67 0.31 21.22
N PHE A 609 -7.78 0.99 20.49
CA PHE A 609 -7.27 0.58 19.17
C PHE A 609 -6.52 -0.75 19.17
N LEU A 610 -5.99 -1.17 20.32
CA LEU A 610 -5.34 -2.46 20.51
C LEU A 610 -6.32 -3.66 20.43
N SER A 611 -7.63 -3.43 20.40
CA SER A 611 -8.61 -4.50 20.16
C SER A 611 -8.48 -5.17 18.78
N ASP A 612 -7.85 -4.51 17.81
CA ASP A 612 -7.53 -5.09 16.50
C ASP A 612 -6.24 -5.93 16.57
N VAL A 613 -6.41 -7.21 16.89
CA VAL A 613 -5.31 -8.17 17.02
C VAL A 613 -4.55 -8.42 15.70
N ARG A 614 -5.12 -8.10 14.53
CA ARG A 614 -4.41 -8.22 13.24
C ARG A 614 -3.27 -7.21 13.15
N ARG A 615 -3.43 -6.01 13.72
CA ARG A 615 -2.36 -5.01 13.84
C ARG A 615 -1.22 -5.50 14.72
N MET A 616 -1.54 -6.16 15.83
CA MET A 616 -0.52 -6.77 16.68
C MET A 616 0.21 -7.91 15.99
N ASN A 617 -0.51 -8.77 15.26
CA ASN A 617 0.10 -9.80 14.42
C ASN A 617 1.13 -9.18 13.47
N VAL A 618 0.77 -8.07 12.82
CA VAL A 618 1.70 -7.34 11.95
C VAL A 618 2.90 -6.84 12.73
N ALA A 619 2.70 -6.14 13.86
CA ALA A 619 3.77 -5.53 14.65
C ALA A 619 4.78 -6.57 15.19
N MET A 620 4.30 -7.65 15.80
CA MET A 620 5.15 -8.72 16.35
C MET A 620 5.97 -9.40 15.26
N THR A 621 5.37 -9.63 14.09
CA THR A 621 6.01 -10.36 12.97
C THR A 621 6.97 -9.50 12.15
N ARG A 622 7.31 -8.30 12.62
CA ARG A 622 8.36 -7.44 12.07
C ARG A 622 9.75 -7.77 12.64
N ALA A 623 9.80 -8.38 13.81
CA ALA A 623 11.04 -8.77 14.48
C ALA A 623 11.67 -9.96 13.78
N ARG A 624 12.98 -9.94 13.53
CA ARG A 624 13.71 -11.12 13.07
C ARG A 624 14.24 -11.92 14.25
N LYS A 625 15.06 -11.28 15.11
CA LYS A 625 15.82 -11.95 16.16
C LYS A 625 15.29 -11.68 17.57
N LYS A 626 14.87 -10.44 17.85
CA LYS A 626 14.39 -10.04 19.18
C LYS A 626 13.13 -9.18 19.11
N LEU A 627 12.11 -9.55 19.87
CA LEU A 627 10.88 -8.81 20.07
C LEU A 627 10.78 -8.38 21.53
N VAL A 628 10.63 -7.08 21.78
CA VAL A 628 10.41 -6.52 23.12
C VAL A 628 9.08 -5.79 23.11
N ILE A 629 8.18 -6.14 24.01
CA ILE A 629 6.90 -5.45 24.21
C ILE A 629 6.94 -4.80 25.58
N VAL A 630 6.61 -3.51 25.67
CA VAL A 630 6.51 -2.76 26.92
C VAL A 630 5.07 -2.32 27.07
N GLY A 631 4.44 -2.65 28.20
CA GLY A 631 3.05 -2.27 28.45
C GLY A 631 2.51 -2.81 29.77
N ASP A 632 1.33 -2.32 30.14
CA ASP A 632 0.66 -2.68 31.38
C ASP A 632 -0.19 -3.95 31.21
N SER A 633 0.24 -5.06 31.79
CA SER A 633 -0.49 -6.32 31.73
C SER A 633 -1.88 -6.25 32.37
N ALA A 634 -2.07 -5.41 33.41
CA ALA A 634 -3.36 -5.28 34.10
C ALA A 634 -4.42 -4.66 33.18
N THR A 635 -4.04 -3.66 32.39
CA THR A 635 -4.90 -3.05 31.36
C THR A 635 -5.06 -3.94 30.14
N LEU A 636 -3.96 -4.49 29.61
CA LEU A 636 -3.95 -5.23 28.34
C LEU A 636 -4.67 -6.58 28.43
N SER A 637 -4.57 -7.27 29.57
CA SER A 637 -5.15 -8.60 29.77
C SER A 637 -6.68 -8.62 29.82
N SER A 638 -7.34 -7.45 29.67
CA SER A 638 -8.79 -7.38 29.42
C SER A 638 -9.19 -8.09 28.12
N LEU A 639 -8.26 -8.26 27.17
CA LEU A 639 -8.41 -9.09 25.99
C LEU A 639 -7.54 -10.34 26.09
N ALA A 640 -8.15 -11.52 25.92
CA ALA A 640 -7.48 -12.82 26.01
C ALA A 640 -6.21 -12.91 25.16
N PHE A 641 -6.20 -12.29 23.98
CA PHE A 641 -5.02 -12.21 23.12
C PHE A 641 -3.77 -11.65 23.79
N TYR A 642 -3.91 -10.68 24.71
CA TYR A 642 -2.74 -10.14 25.42
C TYR A 642 -2.39 -10.98 26.65
N ALA A 643 -3.40 -11.46 27.39
CA ALA A 643 -3.18 -12.37 28.52
C ALA A 643 -2.44 -13.65 28.09
N ASP A 644 -2.83 -14.23 26.96
CA ASP A 644 -2.20 -15.40 26.37
C ASP A 644 -0.78 -15.09 25.89
N PHE A 645 -0.51 -13.88 25.39
CA PHE A 645 0.85 -13.46 25.00
C PHE A 645 1.76 -13.30 26.22
N VAL A 646 1.28 -12.71 27.31
CA VAL A 646 2.04 -12.57 28.56
C VAL A 646 2.40 -13.95 29.11
N SER A 647 1.43 -14.87 29.15
CA SER A 647 1.65 -16.26 29.55
C SER A 647 2.64 -16.98 28.62
N TYR A 648 2.55 -16.72 27.31
CA TYR A 648 3.48 -17.26 26.32
C TYR A 648 4.91 -16.73 26.52
N ALA A 649 5.06 -15.45 26.84
CA ALA A 649 6.34 -14.84 27.15
C ALA A 649 6.94 -15.44 28.44
N GLU A 650 6.14 -15.62 29.49
CA GLU A 650 6.55 -16.27 30.73
C GLU A 650 7.04 -17.70 30.49
N ALA A 651 6.32 -18.48 29.69
CA ALA A 651 6.71 -19.85 29.32
C ALA A 651 8.04 -19.96 28.56
N HIS A 652 8.54 -18.85 28.00
CA HIS A 652 9.83 -18.75 27.31
C HIS A 652 10.85 -17.88 28.08
N ASP A 653 10.67 -17.74 29.40
CA ASP A 653 11.49 -16.91 30.28
C ASP A 653 11.61 -15.44 29.82
N GLY A 654 10.64 -14.94 29.06
CA GLY A 654 10.62 -13.59 28.49
C GLY A 654 9.81 -12.58 29.31
N TYR A 655 9.15 -12.98 30.39
CA TYR A 655 8.43 -12.05 31.25
C TYR A 655 9.39 -11.32 32.20
N HIS A 656 9.28 -9.99 32.25
CA HIS A 656 10.06 -9.13 33.13
C HIS A 656 9.17 -8.07 33.76
N SER A 657 9.47 -7.70 34.98
CA SER A 657 8.79 -6.62 35.68
C SER A 657 9.54 -5.31 35.48
N ALA A 658 8.83 -4.21 35.20
CA ALA A 658 9.45 -2.89 35.05
C ALA A 658 10.25 -2.45 36.31
N TRP A 659 9.94 -3.01 37.49
CA TRP A 659 10.71 -2.82 38.72
C TRP A 659 12.18 -3.26 38.61
N GLU A 660 12.55 -4.10 37.65
CA GLU A 660 13.96 -4.44 37.37
C GLU A 660 14.78 -3.23 36.87
N TRP A 661 14.09 -2.19 36.36
CA TRP A 661 14.69 -0.96 35.83
C TRP A 661 14.18 0.30 36.52
N MET A 662 13.54 0.22 37.68
CA MET A 662 13.24 1.39 38.53
C MET A 662 14.20 1.43 39.70
#